data_AF-A0A9P5YME0-F1
#
_entry.id   AF-A0A9P5YME0-F1
#
_cell.length_a   1.000
_cell.length_b   1.000
_cell.length_c   1.000
_cell.angle_alpha   90.00
_cell.angle_beta   90.00
_cell.angle_gamma   90.00
#
_symmetry.space_group_name_H-M   'P 1'
#
loop_
_entity.id
_entity.type
_entity.pdbx_description
1 polymer ?
#
loop_
_entity_poly.entity_id
_entity_poly.type
_entity_poly.pdbx_seq_one_letter_code
_entity_poly.pdbx_strand_id
1 'polypeptide(L)'
;MRRITVSHRQLVQKLEGVEKMLDKDKFLHLNTVKALDRARMHKKTYEDFFSLAGSQDIPGLHRILKTAKCQGWSAEKLLDKTRKASLGQYLAKIFSDLDAALFPLQKSPFAFPSGTTIIAHSQGFKLRITIGSVTMSDILASIEAMFKDVKPEHRKTRTTLVGFANRAVTQEIRDGRVHIGQEVFVAAIARNDDTGFGAKPVLAVPTCKQGSYHESALVMEMIRHAWKISPYGEALHGSLWSIASDGDPKRRPALYQHCMQYELKEGDKLFEYLDYKHNMKRICKCICTREGLLIDGVVINKSLLATWLERLTEVDWSDNTIYSLLNPESSMIQRINALLSPKDMQDVPRAIKLLSLTADLRKLDTSDFDPSEISTHRALSLLGEMLDALLEPFINPESSISQQITSLIKFSHIACALFLKHETDFMPLHLYSDLQCMVRTAIYRLAHSLILDPERKVLLCLLGDDVLEVLFGRTKMIGGHSPNVDVDELRQRFGSSPRNWRGDLRVITCNLQKCWKEGVAQAEAVLAKAGYVLKISEHFRDWRVRGVDLLQPKGGKYPGISLEVDRSLGDFVPAEGHEEIIGPDDLSFRFFDGKKALADEETRRMTEAGQEKLHSIWMDLEEGKPPGHKKTILRLFTDQHWILIMVQVTIDFFAFAPICIDKKVSVAILQCTSLKCAASLEAVTKSRAAAAATTTRFRHLSFIINGSLVLPLNPYQSNQIGVCRQLAA
;
A
#
# COMPACT_ATOMS: atom_id res chain seq x y z
N MET A 1 24.16 -4.62 104.73
CA MET A 1 24.24 -4.68 103.25
C MET A 1 24.30 -6.14 102.82
N ARG A 2 23.49 -6.62 101.87
CA ARG A 2 23.67 -7.96 101.28
C ARG A 2 24.77 -7.86 100.20
N ARG A 3 25.89 -8.57 100.36
CA ARG A 3 26.90 -8.69 99.29
C ARG A 3 26.33 -9.56 98.18
N ILE A 4 25.95 -8.97 97.05
CA ILE A 4 25.51 -9.71 95.87
C ILE A 4 26.77 -10.23 95.17
N THR A 5 27.13 -11.49 95.44
CA THR A 5 28.22 -12.20 94.76
C THR A 5 27.79 -12.58 93.35
N VAL A 6 27.93 -11.63 92.43
CA VAL A 6 27.81 -11.86 90.99
C VAL A 6 28.95 -12.79 90.56
N SER A 7 28.63 -13.90 89.90
CA SER A 7 29.68 -14.81 89.39
C SER A 7 30.45 -14.18 88.23
N HIS A 8 31.70 -14.60 88.02
CA HIS A 8 32.53 -14.12 86.90
C HIS A 8 31.80 -14.25 85.55
N ARG A 9 31.10 -15.36 85.32
CA ARG A 9 30.29 -15.60 84.11
C ARG A 9 29.15 -14.58 83.94
N GLN A 10 28.46 -14.21 85.02
CA GLN A 10 27.42 -13.17 84.99
C GLN A 10 27.99 -11.76 84.77
N LEU A 11 29.23 -11.50 85.21
CA LEU A 11 29.92 -10.24 84.94
C LEU A 11 30.31 -10.14 83.46
N VAL A 12 30.92 -11.19 82.90
CA VAL A 12 31.27 -11.27 81.46
C VAL A 12 30.03 -11.10 80.58
N GLN A 13 28.94 -11.83 80.87
CA GLN A 13 27.69 -11.68 80.11
C GLN A 13 27.09 -10.27 80.17
N LYS A 14 27.29 -9.53 81.28
CA LYS A 14 26.87 -8.12 81.38
C LYS A 14 27.80 -7.20 80.57
N LEU A 15 29.11 -7.45 80.57
CA LEU A 15 30.07 -6.68 79.77
C LEU A 15 29.80 -6.86 78.27
N GLU A 16 29.65 -8.10 77.79
CA GLU A 16 29.24 -8.39 76.40
C GLU A 16 27.91 -7.72 76.02
N GLY A 17 26.94 -7.66 76.96
CA GLY A 17 25.66 -7.01 76.75
C GLY A 17 25.79 -5.49 76.58
N VAL A 18 26.61 -4.85 77.41
CA VAL A 18 26.91 -3.41 77.33
C VAL A 18 27.71 -3.08 76.07
N GLU A 19 28.67 -3.92 75.68
CA GLU A 19 29.45 -3.77 74.45
C GLU A 19 28.56 -3.84 73.20
N LYS A 20 27.66 -4.83 73.12
CA LYS A 20 26.66 -4.96 72.04
C LYS A 20 25.68 -3.78 71.99
N MET A 21 25.33 -3.18 73.13
CA MET A 21 24.55 -1.94 73.17
C MET A 21 25.36 -0.74 72.65
N LEU A 22 26.59 -0.58 73.13
CA LEU A 22 27.50 0.50 72.73
C LEU A 22 27.77 0.48 71.21
N ASP A 23 27.98 -0.69 70.61
CA ASP A 23 28.19 -0.81 69.16
C ASP A 23 26.92 -0.54 68.33
N LYS A 24 25.74 -0.91 68.84
CA LYS A 24 24.46 -0.52 68.25
C LYS A 24 24.28 1.00 68.26
N ASP A 25 24.65 1.66 69.36
CA ASP A 25 24.53 3.11 69.48
C ASP A 25 25.58 3.86 68.65
N LYS A 26 26.82 3.35 68.54
CA LYS A 26 27.82 3.81 67.56
C LYS A 26 27.28 3.72 66.12
N PHE A 27 26.67 2.59 65.76
CA PHE A 27 26.11 2.39 64.41
C PHE A 27 24.92 3.33 64.15
N LEU A 28 24.03 3.54 65.12
CA LEU A 28 22.95 4.51 65.03
C LEU A 28 23.49 5.94 64.83
N HIS A 29 24.48 6.34 65.65
CA HIS A 29 25.14 7.65 65.53
C HIS A 29 25.80 7.85 64.16
N LEU A 30 26.56 6.88 63.66
CA LEU A 30 27.19 6.93 62.33
C LEU A 30 26.15 7.07 61.20
N ASN A 31 24.99 6.41 61.32
CA ASN A 31 23.91 6.56 60.36
C ASN A 31 23.22 7.93 60.46
N THR A 32 23.07 8.49 61.67
CA THR A 32 22.57 9.85 61.89
C THR A 32 23.51 10.91 61.31
N VAL A 33 24.83 10.76 61.49
CA VAL A 33 25.84 11.64 60.86
C VAL A 33 25.75 11.55 59.33
N LYS A 34 25.74 10.34 58.76
CA LYS A 34 25.56 10.13 57.30
C LYS A 34 24.22 10.62 56.76
N ALA A 35 23.18 10.72 57.59
CA ALA A 35 21.90 11.34 57.20
C ALA A 35 22.00 12.88 57.24
N LEU A 36 22.60 13.44 58.28
CA LEU A 36 22.84 14.87 58.44
C LEU A 36 23.72 15.44 57.32
N ASP A 37 24.78 14.74 56.92
CA ASP A 37 25.68 15.19 55.86
C ASP A 37 25.05 15.12 54.47
N ARG A 38 24.17 14.13 54.21
CA ARG A 38 23.32 14.12 53.01
C ARG A 38 22.30 15.27 53.03
N ALA A 39 21.69 15.56 54.17
CA ALA A 39 20.79 16.70 54.31
C ALA A 39 21.51 18.05 54.09
N ARG A 40 22.74 18.20 54.60
CA ARG A 40 23.62 19.36 54.35
C ARG A 40 23.98 19.48 52.86
N MET A 41 24.33 18.36 52.21
CA MET A 41 24.65 18.32 50.78
C MET A 41 23.45 18.75 49.93
N HIS A 42 22.27 18.15 50.13
CA HIS A 42 21.06 18.55 49.39
C HIS A 42 20.65 20.00 49.70
N LYS A 43 20.77 20.47 50.96
CA LYS A 43 20.53 21.88 51.30
C LYS A 43 21.41 22.79 50.43
N LYS A 44 22.73 22.55 50.40
CA LYS A 44 23.65 23.32 49.56
C LYS A 44 23.28 23.24 48.07
N THR A 45 22.91 22.07 47.56
CA THR A 45 22.49 21.90 46.16
C THR A 45 21.23 22.72 45.84
N TYR A 46 20.29 22.86 46.78
CA TYR A 46 19.14 23.76 46.62
C TYR A 46 19.53 25.24 46.74
N GLU A 47 20.45 25.62 47.63
CA GLU A 47 20.97 26.98 47.72
C GLU A 47 21.70 27.39 46.42
N ASP A 48 22.54 26.53 45.86
CA ASP A 48 23.16 26.67 44.53
C ASP A 48 22.09 26.82 43.41
N PHE A 49 21.01 26.04 43.46
CA PHE A 49 19.92 26.09 42.48
C PHE A 49 19.13 27.40 42.56
N PHE A 50 18.73 27.83 43.76
CA PHE A 50 17.98 29.09 43.94
C PHE A 50 18.85 30.31 43.65
N SER A 51 20.14 30.27 43.99
CA SER A 51 21.09 31.32 43.61
C SER A 51 21.20 31.45 42.09
N LEU A 52 21.33 30.33 41.36
CA LEU A 52 21.38 30.30 39.90
C LEU A 52 20.07 30.80 39.27
N ALA A 53 18.92 30.28 39.72
CA ALA A 53 17.60 30.63 39.20
C ALA A 53 17.15 32.06 39.55
N GLY A 54 17.78 32.71 40.55
CA GLY A 54 17.53 34.10 40.91
C GLY A 54 18.53 35.10 40.31
N SER A 55 19.62 34.64 39.67
CA SER A 55 20.69 35.50 39.13
C SER A 55 20.85 35.43 37.60
N GLN A 56 20.20 34.48 36.94
CA GLN A 56 20.24 34.30 35.48
C GLN A 56 18.80 34.14 34.95
N ASP A 57 18.50 34.67 33.77
CA ASP A 57 17.34 34.20 33.02
C ASP A 57 17.64 32.80 32.47
N ILE A 58 16.69 31.88 32.61
CA ILE A 58 16.89 30.46 32.31
C ILE A 58 15.77 30.00 31.38
N PRO A 59 16.04 29.92 30.05
CA PRO A 59 15.04 29.62 29.04
C PRO A 59 14.23 28.36 29.36
N GLY A 60 12.93 28.56 29.64
CA GLY A 60 12.01 27.47 29.92
C GLY A 60 12.17 26.80 31.31
N LEU A 61 12.73 27.47 32.32
CA LEU A 61 12.87 26.95 33.70
C LEU A 61 11.62 26.24 34.24
N HIS A 62 10.43 26.77 33.96
CA HIS A 62 9.14 26.16 34.32
C HIS A 62 8.96 24.74 33.73
N ARG A 63 9.49 24.47 32.53
CA ARG A 63 9.49 23.16 31.87
C ARG A 63 10.51 22.23 32.47
N ILE A 64 11.69 22.74 32.86
CA ILE A 64 12.73 21.98 33.55
C ILE A 64 12.20 21.49 34.90
N LEU A 65 11.58 22.37 35.69
CA LEU A 65 10.93 22.03 36.96
C LEU A 65 9.78 21.02 36.78
N LYS A 66 8.92 21.19 35.77
CA LYS A 66 7.85 20.23 35.45
C LYS A 66 8.42 18.85 35.10
N THR A 67 9.46 18.80 34.27
CA THR A 67 10.12 17.55 33.85
C THR A 67 10.83 16.87 35.02
N ALA A 68 11.54 17.64 35.85
CA ALA A 68 12.20 17.14 37.06
C ALA A 68 11.21 16.50 38.04
N LYS A 69 10.04 17.12 38.25
CA LYS A 69 8.94 16.56 39.05
C LYS A 69 8.33 15.31 38.42
N CYS A 70 8.10 15.30 37.10
CA CYS A 70 7.54 14.15 36.39
C CYS A 70 8.48 12.94 36.30
N GLN A 71 9.81 13.16 36.29
CA GLN A 71 10.84 12.12 36.14
C GLN A 71 11.63 11.83 37.43
N GLY A 72 11.21 12.37 38.59
CA GLY A 72 11.85 12.10 39.88
C GLY A 72 13.34 12.45 39.92
N TRP A 73 13.75 13.58 39.34
CA TRP A 73 15.16 13.98 39.33
C TRP A 73 15.66 14.34 40.74
N SER A 74 16.92 13.99 41.03
CA SER A 74 17.62 14.49 42.22
C SER A 74 17.95 15.98 42.10
N ALA A 75 18.26 16.63 43.22
CA ALA A 75 18.60 18.06 43.26
C ALA A 75 19.82 18.38 42.38
N GLU A 76 20.79 17.47 42.32
CA GLU A 76 22.04 17.60 41.57
C GLU A 76 21.76 17.53 40.06
N LYS A 77 20.85 16.64 39.64
CA LYS A 77 20.42 16.52 38.23
C LYS A 77 19.56 17.71 37.79
N LEU A 78 18.73 18.26 38.68
CA LEU A 78 18.01 19.51 38.44
C LEU A 78 19.00 20.68 38.26
N LEU A 79 19.99 20.80 39.14
CA LEU A 79 21.04 21.83 39.06
C LEU A 79 21.86 21.72 37.78
N ASP A 80 22.30 20.52 37.38
CA ASP A 80 23.01 20.26 36.12
C ASP A 80 22.21 20.74 34.89
N LYS A 81 20.94 20.35 34.80
CA LYS A 81 20.08 20.70 33.66
C LYS A 81 19.67 22.17 33.65
N THR A 82 19.59 22.80 34.82
CA THR A 82 19.37 24.25 34.95
C THR A 82 20.59 25.04 34.51
N ARG A 83 21.81 24.62 34.90
CA ARG A 83 23.09 25.21 34.40
C ARG A 83 23.24 25.05 32.89
N LYS A 84 22.93 23.87 32.35
CA LYS A 84 22.98 23.66 30.88
C LYS A 84 21.93 24.46 30.13
N ALA A 85 20.78 24.74 30.72
CA ALA A 85 19.76 25.59 30.10
C ALA A 85 20.16 27.07 30.05
N SER A 86 20.76 27.63 31.12
CA SER A 86 21.26 29.01 31.09
C SER A 86 22.48 29.21 30.18
N LEU A 87 23.22 28.13 29.89
CA LEU A 87 24.25 28.08 28.84
C LEU A 87 23.71 27.75 27.44
N GLY A 88 22.38 27.65 27.24
CA GLY A 88 21.76 27.25 25.96
C GLY A 88 21.90 25.77 25.56
N GLN A 89 22.79 25.03 26.22
CA GLN A 89 23.11 23.61 26.00
C GLN A 89 21.99 22.61 26.36
N TYR A 90 20.85 23.07 26.88
CA TYR A 90 19.72 22.20 27.20
C TYR A 90 18.36 22.87 26.95
N LEU A 91 17.82 22.61 25.76
CA LEU A 91 16.40 22.85 25.46
C LEU A 91 15.54 21.72 26.06
N ALA A 92 14.67 22.07 26.99
CA ALA A 92 13.68 21.15 27.55
C ALA A 92 12.63 20.80 26.47
N LYS A 93 12.88 19.72 25.72
CA LYS A 93 11.97 19.19 24.69
C LYS A 93 10.56 19.05 25.26
N ILE A 94 9.58 19.50 24.49
CA ILE A 94 8.18 19.17 24.72
C ILE A 94 8.05 17.66 24.52
N PHE A 95 7.30 16.96 25.38
CA PHE A 95 6.95 15.56 25.14
C PHE A 95 6.23 15.47 23.79
N SER A 96 6.60 14.51 22.95
CA SER A 96 5.80 14.17 21.77
C SER A 96 4.37 13.83 22.19
N ASP A 97 3.37 14.34 21.48
CA ASP A 97 1.96 14.30 21.91
C ASP A 97 1.44 12.87 22.21
N LEU A 98 2.09 11.86 21.62
CA LEU A 98 1.88 10.44 21.90
C LEU A 98 2.04 10.07 23.39
N ASP A 99 3.06 10.60 24.08
CA ASP A 99 3.28 10.35 25.52
C ASP A 99 2.21 11.04 26.38
N ALA A 100 1.79 12.25 25.98
CA ALA A 100 0.71 12.97 26.64
C ALA A 100 -0.64 12.25 26.49
N ALA A 101 -0.88 11.61 25.35
CA ALA A 101 -2.07 10.79 25.09
C ALA A 101 -2.06 9.42 25.81
N LEU A 102 -0.88 8.82 26.02
CA LEU A 102 -0.73 7.54 26.73
C LEU A 102 -0.74 7.67 28.26
N PHE A 103 -0.35 8.81 28.82
CA PHE A 103 -0.29 9.01 30.28
C PHE A 103 -1.64 8.82 31.01
N PRO A 104 -2.80 9.25 30.48
CA PRO A 104 -4.11 8.91 31.05
C PRO A 104 -4.43 7.42 31.00
N LEU A 105 -4.04 6.71 29.93
CA LEU A 105 -4.29 5.26 29.78
C LEU A 105 -3.43 4.45 30.74
N GLN A 106 -2.15 4.81 30.93
CA GLN A 106 -1.27 4.21 31.95
C GLN A 106 -1.73 4.48 33.39
N LYS A 107 -2.59 5.48 33.60
CA LYS A 107 -3.27 5.75 34.88
C LYS A 107 -4.72 5.29 34.95
N SER A 108 -5.22 4.62 33.91
CA SER A 108 -6.53 3.97 33.95
C SER A 108 -6.48 2.71 34.82
N PRO A 109 -7.62 2.22 35.36
CA PRO A 109 -7.66 1.01 36.18
C PRO A 109 -7.26 -0.28 35.40
N PHE A 110 -7.09 -0.20 34.08
CA PHE A 110 -6.70 -1.31 33.22
C PHE A 110 -5.19 -1.61 33.20
N ALA A 111 -4.37 -0.83 33.93
CA ALA A 111 -2.95 -1.13 34.20
C ALA A 111 -2.10 -1.46 32.97
N PHE A 112 -2.29 -0.72 31.86
CA PHE A 112 -1.57 -0.95 30.61
C PHE A 112 -0.03 -0.82 30.78
N PRO A 113 0.76 -1.68 30.10
CA PRO A 113 2.22 -1.61 30.16
C PRO A 113 2.75 -0.27 29.60
N SER A 114 3.91 0.15 30.09
CA SER A 114 4.53 1.41 29.66
C SER A 114 4.90 1.39 28.17
N GLY A 115 4.99 2.56 27.54
CA GLY A 115 5.48 2.68 26.16
C GLY A 115 6.85 2.02 25.97
N THR A 116 7.77 2.18 26.93
CA THR A 116 9.08 1.52 26.96
C THR A 116 8.96 -0.01 26.99
N THR A 117 8.02 -0.56 27.77
CA THR A 117 7.74 -2.00 27.84
C THR A 117 7.21 -2.53 26.52
N ILE A 118 6.25 -1.82 25.90
CA ILE A 118 5.69 -2.17 24.58
C ILE A 118 6.78 -2.11 23.49
N ILE A 119 7.64 -1.09 23.51
CA ILE A 119 8.77 -0.93 22.57
C ILE A 119 9.84 -2.01 22.79
N ALA A 120 10.07 -2.46 24.01
CA ALA A 120 10.98 -3.59 24.29
C ALA A 120 10.43 -4.90 23.72
N HIS A 121 9.13 -5.18 23.89
CA HIS A 121 8.49 -6.36 23.29
C HIS A 121 8.41 -6.27 21.75
N SER A 122 8.14 -5.09 21.17
CA SER A 122 8.02 -4.94 19.72
C SER A 122 9.36 -5.04 18.97
N GLN A 123 10.50 -4.90 19.65
CA GLN A 123 11.82 -5.17 19.06
C GLN A 123 11.94 -6.61 18.52
N GLY A 124 11.26 -7.57 19.14
CA GLY A 124 11.24 -8.97 18.69
C GLY A 124 10.54 -9.23 17.35
N PHE A 125 9.88 -8.22 16.77
CA PHE A 125 9.11 -8.30 15.52
C PHE A 125 9.62 -7.33 14.44
N LYS A 126 10.78 -6.71 14.63
CA LYS A 126 11.33 -5.74 13.66
C LYS A 126 11.88 -6.45 12.43
N LEU A 127 11.25 -6.18 11.28
CA LEU A 127 11.82 -6.37 9.95
C LEU A 127 13.28 -5.86 9.89
N ARG A 128 14.19 -6.58 9.24
CA ARG A 128 15.53 -6.06 8.98
C ARG A 128 15.56 -5.28 7.66
N ILE A 129 16.29 -4.17 7.68
CA ILE A 129 16.60 -3.35 6.52
C ILE A 129 18.03 -3.67 6.10
N THR A 130 18.17 -4.16 4.88
CA THR A 130 19.42 -4.32 4.16
C THR A 130 19.84 -2.99 3.54
N ILE A 131 21.11 -2.66 3.65
CA ILE A 131 21.68 -1.44 3.07
C ILE A 131 22.82 -1.88 2.15
N GLY A 132 22.71 -1.53 0.86
CA GLY A 132 23.58 -2.07 -0.19
C GLY A 132 23.02 -3.35 -0.82
N SER A 133 23.89 -4.32 -1.11
CA SER A 133 23.51 -5.60 -1.72
C SER A 133 22.58 -6.45 -0.84
N VAL A 134 21.61 -7.12 -1.45
CA VAL A 134 20.77 -8.13 -0.77
C VAL A 134 21.64 -9.21 -0.12
N THR A 135 21.29 -9.62 1.10
CA THR A 135 21.97 -10.71 1.84
C THR A 135 20.99 -11.79 2.27
N MET A 136 21.45 -13.03 2.33
CA MET A 136 20.68 -14.18 2.82
C MET A 136 20.33 -14.01 4.29
N SER A 137 21.28 -13.56 5.11
CA SER A 137 21.06 -13.42 6.56
C SER A 137 20.06 -12.32 6.93
N ASP A 138 19.85 -11.30 6.09
CA ASP A 138 18.79 -10.31 6.30
C ASP A 138 17.40 -10.86 5.95
N ILE A 139 17.30 -11.65 4.88
CA ILE A 139 16.05 -12.33 4.50
C ILE A 139 15.65 -13.33 5.58
N LEU A 140 16.59 -14.17 6.03
CA LEU A 140 16.35 -15.19 7.05
C LEU A 140 15.89 -14.59 8.39
N ALA A 141 16.58 -13.54 8.87
CA ALA A 141 16.19 -12.85 10.11
C ALA A 141 14.79 -12.22 10.01
N SER A 142 14.40 -11.76 8.82
CA SER A 142 13.10 -11.13 8.60
C SER A 142 11.98 -12.18 8.40
N ILE A 143 12.28 -13.34 7.82
CA ILE A 143 11.39 -14.53 7.86
C ILE A 143 11.12 -14.92 9.31
N GLU A 144 12.15 -15.07 10.14
CA GLU A 144 12.00 -15.38 11.57
C GLU A 144 11.09 -14.36 12.28
N ALA A 145 11.39 -13.06 12.16
CA ALA A 145 10.64 -11.99 12.81
C ALA A 145 9.14 -11.98 12.43
N MET A 146 8.78 -12.43 11.24
CA MET A 146 7.40 -12.49 10.76
C MET A 146 6.67 -13.81 11.01
N PHE A 147 7.39 -14.92 11.22
CA PHE A 147 6.81 -16.26 11.15
C PHE A 147 7.02 -17.17 12.37
N LYS A 148 7.99 -16.90 13.25
CA LYS A 148 8.25 -17.77 14.42
C LYS A 148 7.03 -17.98 15.34
N ASP A 149 6.21 -16.94 15.53
CA ASP A 149 5.02 -16.95 16.39
C ASP A 149 3.72 -17.29 15.63
N VAL A 150 3.81 -17.63 14.33
CA VAL A 150 2.64 -17.92 13.50
C VAL A 150 2.31 -19.40 13.58
N LYS A 151 1.23 -19.75 14.29
CA LYS A 151 0.78 -21.14 14.38
C LYS A 151 0.43 -21.72 12.99
N PRO A 152 0.84 -22.96 12.67
CA PRO A 152 0.61 -23.59 11.37
C PRO A 152 -0.76 -24.28 11.28
N GLU A 153 -1.85 -23.58 11.61
CA GLU A 153 -3.15 -24.23 11.88
C GLU A 153 -3.80 -24.89 10.64
N HIS A 154 -3.45 -24.48 9.40
CA HIS A 154 -3.78 -25.21 8.16
C HIS A 154 -2.66 -25.13 7.09
N ARG A 155 -2.65 -26.10 6.15
CA ARG A 155 -1.54 -26.33 5.19
C ARG A 155 -1.57 -25.43 3.93
N LYS A 156 -0.58 -24.53 3.86
CA LYS A 156 0.21 -24.14 2.67
C LYS A 156 -0.51 -23.52 1.45
N THR A 157 -0.34 -22.20 1.22
CA THR A 157 -0.16 -21.52 -0.10
C THR A 157 0.09 -20.01 0.09
N ARG A 158 1.12 -19.43 -0.54
CA ARG A 158 1.64 -18.08 -0.17
C ARG A 158 2.25 -17.22 -1.29
N THR A 159 2.16 -15.88 -1.14
CA THR A 159 2.13 -14.82 -2.19
C THR A 159 2.28 -13.37 -1.57
N THR A 160 2.91 -12.32 -2.17
CA THR A 160 3.43 -11.02 -1.57
C THR A 160 3.90 -9.83 -2.61
N LEU A 161 3.83 -8.44 -2.51
CA LEU A 161 4.28 -7.38 -3.58
C LEU A 161 5.07 -5.93 -3.31
N VAL A 162 6.02 -5.26 -4.10
CA VAL A 162 7.19 -4.23 -3.74
C VAL A 162 7.18 -2.60 -3.70
N GLY A 163 8.01 -1.67 -3.02
CA GLY A 163 9.09 -1.50 -1.90
C GLY A 163 9.60 -0.03 -1.37
N PHE A 164 9.85 0.31 -0.03
CA PHE A 164 10.04 1.71 0.62
C PHE A 164 11.39 2.58 0.63
N ALA A 165 12.12 2.93 1.76
CA ALA A 165 13.05 4.16 1.94
C ALA A 165 14.64 4.28 2.27
N ASN A 166 15.12 5.56 2.23
CA ASN A 166 16.23 6.41 2.86
C ASN A 166 17.72 6.59 2.37
N ARG A 167 18.49 7.54 2.99
CA ARG A 167 19.73 8.25 2.55
C ARG A 167 20.88 8.33 3.61
N ALA A 168 22.14 8.40 3.14
CA ALA A 168 23.32 8.94 3.86
C ALA A 168 24.36 9.68 2.95
N VAL A 169 23.96 10.13 1.75
CA VAL A 169 24.81 9.92 0.55
C VAL A 169 25.37 11.20 -0.14
N THR A 170 25.24 12.41 0.42
CA THR A 170 25.30 13.69 -0.33
C THR A 170 26.50 13.92 -1.26
N GLN A 171 27.73 13.61 -0.86
CA GLN A 171 28.89 13.76 -1.74
C GLN A 171 29.09 12.53 -2.66
N GLU A 172 28.90 11.32 -2.13
CA GLU A 172 28.98 10.09 -2.92
C GLU A 172 27.94 10.02 -4.05
N ILE A 173 26.79 10.70 -3.94
CA ILE A 173 25.83 10.91 -5.04
C ILE A 173 26.45 11.72 -6.18
N ARG A 174 27.14 12.83 -5.85
CA ARG A 174 27.76 13.72 -6.83
C ARG A 174 28.90 13.03 -7.56
N ASP A 175 29.62 12.18 -6.83
CA ASP A 175 30.72 11.40 -7.33
C ASP A 175 30.27 10.06 -7.97
N GLY A 176 28.96 9.79 -8.04
CA GLY A 176 28.38 8.58 -8.65
C GLY A 176 28.62 7.26 -7.90
N ARG A 177 29.16 7.29 -6.68
CA ARG A 177 29.59 6.09 -5.93
C ARG A 177 28.48 5.39 -5.16
N VAL A 178 27.40 6.08 -4.77
CA VAL A 178 26.17 5.45 -4.26
C VAL A 178 24.95 6.31 -4.59
N HIS A 179 23.86 5.64 -4.95
CA HIS A 179 22.73 6.29 -5.60
C HIS A 179 21.67 6.67 -4.54
N ILE A 180 20.90 7.73 -4.79
CA ILE A 180 19.69 7.96 -4.00
C ILE A 180 18.70 6.87 -4.39
N GLY A 181 18.28 6.04 -3.43
CA GLY A 181 17.04 5.30 -3.61
C GLY A 181 15.93 6.30 -3.95
N GLN A 182 15.23 6.08 -5.05
CA GLN A 182 13.94 6.73 -5.28
C GLN A 182 12.81 5.83 -4.77
N GLU A 183 13.11 4.54 -4.58
CA GLU A 183 12.28 3.45 -4.08
C GLU A 183 13.19 2.52 -3.20
N VAL A 184 12.66 1.43 -2.64
CA VAL A 184 13.38 0.30 -1.98
C VAL A 184 12.68 -0.98 -2.47
N PHE A 185 13.03 -2.11 -1.87
CA PHE A 185 12.65 -3.47 -2.23
C PHE A 185 12.68 -4.34 -0.96
N VAL A 186 11.55 -4.88 -0.50
CA VAL A 186 11.22 -5.14 0.93
C VAL A 186 10.56 -6.54 1.23
N ALA A 187 10.75 -7.56 0.36
CA ALA A 187 10.74 -9.00 0.71
C ALA A 187 9.41 -9.76 0.93
N ALA A 188 8.72 -9.52 2.06
CA ALA A 188 7.52 -10.17 2.68
C ALA A 188 7.07 -11.63 2.37
N ILE A 189 6.05 -12.18 3.07
CA ILE A 189 5.18 -13.30 2.63
C ILE A 189 3.72 -13.18 3.13
N ALA A 190 2.68 -13.45 2.31
CA ALA A 190 1.24 -13.52 2.70
C ALA A 190 0.60 -14.88 2.35
N ARG A 191 -0.61 -15.21 2.82
CA ARG A 191 -1.36 -16.45 2.44
C ARG A 191 -2.39 -16.19 1.34
N ASN A 192 -2.55 -17.13 0.41
CA ASN A 192 -3.78 -17.24 -0.41
C ASN A 192 -4.67 -18.32 0.24
N ASP A 193 -5.44 -17.86 1.22
CA ASP A 193 -6.27 -18.64 2.16
C ASP A 193 -7.30 -17.66 2.78
N ASP A 194 -8.40 -18.12 3.37
CA ASP A 194 -9.44 -17.20 3.91
C ASP A 194 -9.03 -16.53 5.24
N THR A 195 -7.96 -17.03 5.86
CA THR A 195 -7.42 -16.57 7.14
C THR A 195 -5.89 -16.38 7.07
N GLY A 196 -5.39 -15.34 7.75
CA GLY A 196 -3.95 -15.04 7.80
C GLY A 196 -3.34 -14.60 6.47
N PHE A 197 -4.15 -14.10 5.53
CA PHE A 197 -3.72 -13.60 4.23
C PHE A 197 -3.03 -12.23 4.24
N GLY A 198 -2.77 -11.66 5.42
CA GLY A 198 -2.01 -10.42 5.54
C GLY A 198 -0.57 -10.58 5.06
N ALA A 199 -0.09 -9.58 4.33
CA ALA A 199 1.29 -9.34 3.98
C ALA A 199 2.21 -9.26 5.23
N LYS A 200 3.43 -9.82 5.16
CA LYS A 200 4.38 -9.87 6.30
C LYS A 200 5.87 -9.74 5.86
N PRO A 201 6.50 -8.55 5.91
CA PRO A 201 7.86 -8.20 5.41
C PRO A 201 9.04 -9.15 5.72
N VAL A 202 9.86 -9.49 4.71
CA VAL A 202 11.04 -10.38 4.82
C VAL A 202 12.32 -9.84 4.16
N LEU A 203 12.41 -8.56 3.82
CA LEU A 203 13.63 -7.86 3.33
C LEU A 203 13.41 -6.33 3.44
N ALA A 204 14.41 -5.48 3.22
CA ALA A 204 14.23 -4.06 2.88
C ALA A 204 15.51 -3.39 2.32
N VAL A 205 15.58 -3.07 1.02
CA VAL A 205 16.79 -2.69 0.23
C VAL A 205 16.57 -1.46 -0.68
N PRO A 206 17.30 -0.34 -0.55
CA PRO A 206 17.20 0.82 -1.46
C PRO A 206 17.43 0.55 -2.94
N THR A 207 16.56 1.12 -3.79
CA THR A 207 16.67 1.06 -5.25
C THR A 207 16.46 2.41 -5.92
N CYS A 208 17.38 2.72 -6.83
CA CYS A 208 17.31 3.84 -7.77
C CYS A 208 16.67 3.43 -9.11
N LYS A 209 16.08 2.23 -9.20
CA LYS A 209 15.55 1.58 -10.42
C LYS A 209 16.55 1.33 -11.56
N GLN A 210 17.84 1.66 -11.39
CA GLN A 210 18.84 1.43 -12.43
C GLN A 210 19.26 -0.03 -12.59
N GLY A 211 19.14 -0.86 -11.54
CA GLY A 211 19.50 -2.28 -11.56
C GLY A 211 18.83 -3.13 -12.65
N SER A 212 19.38 -4.29 -12.97
CA SER A 212 19.00 -5.11 -14.13
C SER A 212 17.85 -6.10 -13.85
N TYR A 213 17.36 -6.76 -14.91
CA TYR A 213 16.43 -7.88 -14.72
C TYR A 213 17.14 -9.12 -14.14
N HIS A 214 18.42 -9.32 -14.45
CA HIS A 214 19.24 -10.40 -13.86
C HIS A 214 19.37 -10.23 -12.33
N GLU A 215 19.61 -9.01 -11.84
CA GLU A 215 19.59 -8.72 -10.40
C GLU A 215 18.21 -8.99 -9.78
N SER A 216 17.14 -8.61 -10.48
CA SER A 216 15.77 -8.89 -10.03
C SER A 216 15.50 -10.41 -9.96
N ALA A 217 15.95 -11.18 -10.94
CA ALA A 217 15.84 -12.64 -10.98
C ALA A 217 16.69 -13.31 -9.89
N LEU A 218 17.90 -12.82 -9.62
CA LEU A 218 18.75 -13.29 -8.53
C LEU A 218 18.07 -13.10 -7.18
N VAL A 219 17.52 -11.91 -6.90
CA VAL A 219 16.86 -11.66 -5.62
C VAL A 219 15.59 -12.51 -5.45
N MET A 220 14.84 -12.80 -6.53
CA MET A 220 13.75 -13.81 -6.49
C MET A 220 14.26 -15.18 -6.02
N GLU A 221 15.38 -15.69 -6.54
CA GLU A 221 15.92 -16.99 -6.10
C GLU A 221 16.54 -16.94 -4.70
N MET A 222 17.16 -15.82 -4.28
CA MET A 222 17.62 -15.63 -2.90
C MET A 222 16.47 -15.79 -1.89
N ILE A 223 15.32 -15.19 -2.18
CA ILE A 223 14.13 -15.27 -1.30
C ILE A 223 13.55 -16.68 -1.30
N ARG A 224 13.49 -17.35 -2.46
CA ARG A 224 13.07 -18.76 -2.57
C ARG A 224 13.99 -19.69 -1.76
N HIS A 225 15.31 -19.52 -1.87
CA HIS A 225 16.28 -20.30 -1.11
C HIS A 225 16.22 -19.99 0.40
N ALA A 226 16.12 -18.72 0.80
CA ALA A 226 15.99 -18.33 2.21
C ALA A 226 14.72 -18.94 2.83
N TRP A 227 13.61 -18.92 2.11
CA TRP A 227 12.37 -19.55 2.52
C TRP A 227 12.48 -21.08 2.63
N LYS A 228 13.19 -21.73 1.71
CA LYS A 228 13.41 -23.18 1.70
C LYS A 228 14.32 -23.67 2.84
N ILE A 229 15.31 -22.88 3.24
CA ILE A 229 16.27 -23.26 4.30
C ILE A 229 15.88 -22.76 5.70
N SER A 230 15.00 -21.75 5.82
CA SER A 230 14.55 -21.23 7.11
C SER A 230 13.68 -22.27 7.87
N PRO A 231 13.92 -22.51 9.18
CA PRO A 231 13.06 -23.39 9.98
C PRO A 231 11.63 -22.85 10.11
N TYR A 232 11.45 -21.53 10.02
CA TYR A 232 10.15 -20.85 10.02
C TYR A 232 9.55 -20.72 8.61
N GLY A 233 10.23 -21.28 7.61
CA GLY A 233 9.89 -21.19 6.19
C GLY A 233 9.08 -22.37 5.66
N GLU A 234 9.54 -22.96 4.56
CA GLU A 234 8.84 -24.03 3.83
C GLU A 234 8.45 -25.24 4.70
N ALA A 235 9.27 -25.57 5.70
CA ALA A 235 9.00 -26.64 6.66
C ALA A 235 7.70 -26.39 7.47
N LEU A 236 7.57 -25.21 8.07
CA LEU A 236 6.45 -24.83 8.94
C LEU A 236 5.23 -24.31 8.17
N HIS A 237 5.44 -23.70 7.01
CA HIS A 237 4.44 -22.88 6.32
C HIS A 237 4.20 -23.24 4.86
N GLY A 238 5.10 -24.01 4.25
CA GLY A 238 4.93 -24.53 2.91
C GLY A 238 5.64 -23.78 1.80
N SER A 239 5.85 -24.51 0.70
CA SER A 239 6.48 -24.05 -0.53
C SER A 239 5.82 -22.77 -1.06
N LEU A 240 6.60 -21.94 -1.76
CA LEU A 240 6.06 -20.82 -2.52
C LEU A 240 5.51 -21.36 -3.84
N TRP A 241 4.31 -20.91 -4.21
CA TRP A 241 3.54 -21.47 -5.34
C TRP A 241 3.16 -20.45 -6.42
N SER A 242 3.36 -19.16 -6.19
CA SER A 242 3.08 -18.11 -7.19
C SER A 242 3.98 -16.88 -7.01
N ILE A 243 4.42 -16.34 -8.16
CA ILE A 243 5.20 -15.12 -8.38
C ILE A 243 4.72 -14.52 -9.73
N ALA A 244 4.70 -13.19 -9.93
CA ALA A 244 4.25 -12.45 -11.15
C ALA A 244 4.54 -10.92 -11.03
N SER A 245 3.87 -9.95 -11.70
CA SER A 245 4.17 -8.49 -11.59
C SER A 245 2.95 -7.57 -11.83
N ASP A 246 3.11 -6.23 -11.69
CA ASP A 246 2.32 -5.22 -12.43
C ASP A 246 2.59 -5.27 -13.91
N GLY A 247 3.77 -5.78 -14.27
CA GLY A 247 4.37 -5.55 -15.55
C GLY A 247 5.45 -4.46 -15.52
N ASP A 248 6.14 -4.23 -14.39
CA ASP A 248 7.38 -3.42 -14.40
C ASP A 248 8.31 -4.00 -15.48
N PRO A 249 8.78 -3.19 -16.44
CA PRO A 249 9.51 -3.68 -17.60
C PRO A 249 10.75 -4.52 -17.27
N LYS A 250 11.39 -4.33 -16.12
CA LYS A 250 12.55 -5.09 -15.68
C LYS A 250 12.18 -6.38 -14.95
N ARG A 251 10.99 -6.44 -14.37
CA ARG A 251 10.56 -7.58 -13.54
C ARG A 251 9.78 -8.61 -14.34
N ARG A 252 9.06 -8.17 -15.38
CA ARG A 252 8.43 -9.06 -16.37
C ARG A 252 9.40 -10.10 -16.96
N PRO A 253 10.58 -9.76 -17.54
CA PRO A 253 11.52 -10.77 -18.07
C PRO A 253 12.09 -11.69 -16.99
N ALA A 254 12.43 -11.15 -15.80
CA ALA A 254 12.88 -11.95 -14.67
C ALA A 254 11.85 -13.03 -14.26
N LEU A 255 10.56 -12.69 -14.31
CA LEU A 255 9.46 -13.63 -14.05
C LEU A 255 9.24 -14.63 -15.16
N TYR A 256 9.42 -14.24 -16.43
CA TYR A 256 9.44 -15.22 -17.52
C TYR A 256 10.55 -16.26 -17.29
N GLN A 257 11.76 -15.83 -16.92
CA GLN A 257 12.86 -16.75 -16.57
C GLN A 257 12.60 -17.59 -15.29
N HIS A 258 11.68 -17.18 -14.41
CA HIS A 258 11.33 -17.89 -13.16
C HIS A 258 10.10 -18.80 -13.26
N CYS A 259 9.09 -18.40 -14.03
CA CYS A 259 7.78 -19.07 -14.09
C CYS A 259 7.56 -19.86 -15.39
N MET A 260 8.26 -19.53 -16.48
CA MET A 260 8.15 -20.22 -17.78
C MET A 260 9.34 -21.16 -18.02
N GLN A 261 9.70 -21.96 -17.02
CA GLN A 261 10.91 -22.80 -17.03
C GLN A 261 10.75 -24.17 -17.72
N TYR A 262 9.53 -24.70 -17.76
CA TYR A 262 9.23 -26.05 -18.23
C TYR A 262 8.00 -26.03 -19.14
N GLU A 263 8.10 -26.64 -20.33
CA GLU A 263 6.90 -27.07 -21.05
C GLU A 263 6.23 -28.17 -20.22
N LEU A 264 5.03 -27.90 -19.73
CA LEU A 264 4.23 -28.86 -19.00
C LEU A 264 3.63 -29.87 -20.00
N LYS A 265 3.71 -31.15 -19.67
CA LYS A 265 3.27 -32.25 -20.55
C LYS A 265 1.85 -32.67 -20.19
N GLU A 266 1.21 -33.47 -21.03
CA GLU A 266 -0.16 -33.98 -20.75
C GLU A 266 -0.27 -34.88 -19.50
N GLY A 267 0.86 -35.30 -18.91
CA GLY A 267 0.90 -35.93 -17.58
C GLY A 267 1.15 -34.97 -16.40
N ASP A 268 1.56 -33.72 -16.67
CA ASP A 268 1.82 -32.73 -15.62
C ASP A 268 0.54 -32.05 -15.19
N LYS A 269 0.18 -32.26 -13.92
CA LYS A 269 -1.12 -31.88 -13.32
C LYS A 269 -1.45 -30.37 -13.29
N LEU A 270 -0.61 -29.54 -13.90
CA LEU A 270 -0.56 -28.08 -13.72
C LEU A 270 -0.73 -27.28 -15.04
N PHE A 271 -0.71 -27.90 -16.21
CA PHE A 271 -0.50 -27.34 -17.58
C PHE A 271 -0.41 -25.80 -17.92
N GLU A 272 -1.32 -24.85 -17.62
CA GLU A 272 -1.20 -23.39 -18.00
C GLU A 272 -1.10 -22.43 -16.77
N TYR A 273 -1.28 -21.06 -16.82
CA TYR A 273 -1.77 -20.11 -15.73
C TYR A 273 -0.78 -18.84 -15.23
N LEU A 274 -0.82 -17.52 -14.64
CA LEU A 274 -1.56 -16.20 -14.10
C LEU A 274 -0.95 -14.77 -14.48
N ASP A 275 -1.43 -13.50 -14.19
CA ASP A 275 -2.52 -12.84 -13.32
C ASP A 275 -3.05 -11.37 -13.71
N TYR A 276 -4.03 -10.77 -12.99
CA TYR A 276 -5.09 -9.87 -13.51
C TYR A 276 -5.07 -8.34 -13.29
N LYS A 277 -4.83 -7.81 -12.08
CA LYS A 277 -5.39 -6.50 -11.69
C LYS A 277 -4.84 -5.25 -12.41
N HIS A 278 -3.54 -5.18 -12.70
CA HIS A 278 -2.99 -4.02 -13.43
C HIS A 278 -3.54 -3.90 -14.84
N ASN A 279 -4.00 -5.01 -15.40
CA ASN A 279 -4.49 -5.02 -16.75
C ASN A 279 -5.86 -4.34 -16.86
N MET A 280 -6.68 -4.34 -15.81
CA MET A 280 -7.87 -3.48 -15.76
C MET A 280 -7.48 -1.99 -15.79
N LYS A 281 -6.52 -1.56 -14.94
CA LYS A 281 -5.97 -0.19 -14.94
C LYS A 281 -5.43 0.18 -16.35
N ARG A 282 -4.70 -0.73 -17.00
CA ARG A 282 -4.07 -0.52 -18.32
C ARG A 282 -5.03 -0.62 -19.51
N ILE A 283 -6.07 -1.45 -19.48
CA ILE A 283 -7.17 -1.45 -20.47
C ILE A 283 -7.88 -0.11 -20.41
N CYS A 284 -8.26 0.38 -19.22
CA CYS A 284 -8.84 1.71 -19.07
C CYS A 284 -7.94 2.79 -19.69
N LYS A 285 -6.64 2.75 -19.38
CA LYS A 285 -5.67 3.71 -19.91
C LYS A 285 -5.56 3.61 -21.43
N CYS A 286 -5.49 2.40 -22.01
CA CYS A 286 -5.43 2.17 -23.45
C CYS A 286 -6.66 2.73 -24.17
N ILE A 287 -7.87 2.43 -23.70
CA ILE A 287 -9.10 2.98 -24.29
C ILE A 287 -9.18 4.52 -24.11
N CYS A 288 -8.62 5.06 -23.01
CA CYS A 288 -8.55 6.51 -22.79
C CYS A 288 -7.49 7.25 -23.63
N THR A 289 -6.65 6.54 -24.41
CA THR A 289 -5.72 7.17 -25.37
C THR A 289 -6.46 7.70 -26.63
N ARG A 290 -5.73 8.21 -27.62
CA ARG A 290 -6.29 8.54 -28.95
C ARG A 290 -6.37 7.28 -29.83
N GLU A 291 -5.39 6.41 -29.63
CA GLU A 291 -5.11 5.17 -30.36
C GLU A 291 -6.13 4.08 -30.02
N GLY A 292 -6.62 4.05 -28.77
CA GLY A 292 -7.73 3.22 -28.32
C GLY A 292 -7.45 1.70 -28.33
N LEU A 293 -8.47 0.95 -28.71
CA LEU A 293 -8.40 -0.46 -29.11
C LEU A 293 -9.06 -0.61 -30.49
N LEU A 294 -8.40 -1.21 -31.48
CA LEU A 294 -9.03 -1.56 -32.76
C LEU A 294 -9.87 -2.84 -32.61
N ILE A 295 -11.18 -2.74 -32.87
CA ILE A 295 -12.09 -3.89 -32.93
C ILE A 295 -12.96 -3.77 -34.18
N ASP A 296 -12.78 -4.73 -35.09
CA ASP A 296 -13.57 -4.87 -36.32
C ASP A 296 -13.58 -3.63 -37.25
N GLY A 297 -12.45 -2.93 -37.31
CA GLY A 297 -12.31 -1.67 -38.07
C GLY A 297 -12.73 -0.42 -37.29
N VAL A 298 -13.37 -0.58 -36.12
CA VAL A 298 -13.76 0.52 -35.23
C VAL A 298 -12.65 0.77 -34.21
N VAL A 299 -12.10 1.99 -34.18
CA VAL A 299 -11.15 2.43 -33.15
C VAL A 299 -11.94 2.88 -31.92
N ILE A 300 -12.00 2.03 -30.90
CA ILE A 300 -12.69 2.33 -29.65
C ILE A 300 -11.73 3.12 -28.76
N ASN A 301 -11.88 4.44 -28.76
CA ASN A 301 -11.08 5.37 -27.97
C ASN A 301 -11.96 6.26 -27.09
N LYS A 302 -11.30 7.17 -26.34
CA LYS A 302 -11.93 8.13 -25.44
C LYS A 302 -13.06 8.93 -26.06
N SER A 303 -12.91 9.38 -27.31
CA SER A 303 -13.90 10.23 -27.97
C SER A 303 -15.15 9.43 -28.33
N LEU A 304 -14.97 8.18 -28.79
CA LEU A 304 -16.09 7.29 -29.08
C LEU A 304 -16.83 6.92 -27.79
N LEU A 305 -16.12 6.51 -26.73
CA LEU A 305 -16.76 6.16 -25.47
C LEU A 305 -17.55 7.31 -24.85
N ALA A 306 -17.11 8.56 -24.97
CA ALA A 306 -17.86 9.71 -24.43
C ALA A 306 -19.28 9.77 -25.03
N THR A 307 -19.39 9.80 -26.36
CA THR A 307 -20.67 9.87 -27.10
C THR A 307 -21.56 8.64 -26.88
N TRP A 308 -20.98 7.45 -26.66
CA TRP A 308 -21.76 6.24 -26.43
C TRP A 308 -22.20 6.08 -24.97
N LEU A 309 -21.40 6.51 -23.99
CA LEU A 309 -21.78 6.52 -22.56
C LEU A 309 -22.92 7.52 -22.28
N GLU A 310 -23.04 8.59 -23.05
CA GLU A 310 -24.18 9.53 -22.98
C GLU A 310 -25.53 8.87 -23.32
N ARG A 311 -25.53 7.70 -23.97
CA ARG A 311 -26.76 6.92 -24.26
C ARG A 311 -27.23 6.06 -23.09
N LEU A 312 -26.43 5.90 -22.02
CA LEU A 312 -26.81 5.15 -20.81
C LEU A 312 -27.66 6.03 -19.87
N THR A 313 -28.93 6.21 -20.25
CA THR A 313 -29.91 7.06 -19.54
C THR A 313 -30.39 6.49 -18.21
N GLU A 314 -30.41 5.16 -18.06
CA GLU A 314 -30.85 4.47 -16.82
C GLU A 314 -29.77 4.44 -15.72
N VAL A 315 -28.52 4.78 -16.06
CA VAL A 315 -27.39 4.77 -15.11
C VAL A 315 -27.49 5.96 -14.17
N ASP A 316 -27.48 5.72 -12.86
CA ASP A 316 -27.37 6.82 -11.90
C ASP A 316 -25.94 7.39 -11.87
N TRP A 317 -25.75 8.46 -12.63
CA TRP A 317 -24.53 9.27 -12.63
C TRP A 317 -24.36 10.09 -11.34
N SER A 318 -25.34 10.15 -10.44
CA SER A 318 -25.16 10.69 -9.07
C SER A 318 -24.18 9.83 -8.26
N ASP A 319 -24.13 8.52 -8.54
CA ASP A 319 -23.74 7.52 -7.56
C ASP A 319 -22.23 7.50 -7.20
N ASN A 320 -21.98 7.80 -5.92
CA ASN A 320 -20.85 7.44 -5.05
C ASN A 320 -19.39 7.61 -5.53
N THR A 321 -19.10 8.42 -6.56
CA THR A 321 -17.73 8.90 -6.77
C THR A 321 -17.41 10.08 -5.84
N ILE A 322 -16.16 10.21 -5.38
CA ILE A 322 -15.70 11.39 -4.64
C ILE A 322 -15.90 12.66 -5.48
N TYR A 323 -15.80 12.56 -6.80
CA TYR A 323 -16.12 13.65 -7.72
C TYR A 323 -17.59 14.07 -7.64
N SER A 324 -18.54 13.11 -7.65
CA SER A 324 -19.98 13.38 -7.49
C SER A 324 -20.29 14.10 -6.17
N LEU A 325 -19.67 13.65 -5.07
CA LEU A 325 -19.86 14.23 -3.73
C LEU A 325 -19.30 15.65 -3.60
N LEU A 326 -18.18 15.94 -4.27
CA LEU A 326 -17.55 17.27 -4.28
C LEU A 326 -18.16 18.22 -5.34
N ASN A 327 -18.87 17.68 -6.33
CA ASN A 327 -19.43 18.45 -7.46
C ASN A 327 -20.89 17.99 -7.74
N PRO A 328 -21.82 18.14 -6.78
CA PRO A 328 -23.19 17.61 -6.90
C PRO A 328 -23.95 18.20 -8.10
N GLU A 329 -23.68 19.45 -8.46
CA GLU A 329 -24.28 20.15 -9.60
C GLU A 329 -23.64 19.82 -10.97
N SER A 330 -22.64 18.93 -11.02
CA SER A 330 -21.96 18.60 -12.29
C SER A 330 -22.86 17.88 -13.29
N SER A 331 -22.74 18.23 -14.57
CA SER A 331 -23.56 17.63 -15.65
C SER A 331 -23.11 16.21 -16.00
N MET A 332 -23.97 15.43 -16.67
CA MET A 332 -23.62 14.08 -17.16
C MET A 332 -22.33 14.10 -17.99
N ILE A 333 -22.20 15.04 -18.93
CA ILE A 333 -21.01 15.23 -19.77
C ILE A 333 -19.76 15.48 -18.91
N GLN A 334 -19.86 16.26 -17.83
CA GLN A 334 -18.73 16.49 -16.91
C GLN A 334 -18.36 15.23 -16.11
N ARG A 335 -19.34 14.39 -15.75
CA ARG A 335 -19.11 13.11 -15.03
C ARG A 335 -18.49 12.06 -15.94
N ILE A 336 -18.96 11.93 -17.17
CA ILE A 336 -18.36 11.10 -18.23
C ILE A 336 -16.93 11.57 -18.51
N ASN A 337 -16.70 12.88 -18.63
CA ASN A 337 -15.36 13.42 -18.79
C ASN A 337 -14.45 13.16 -17.57
N ALA A 338 -14.97 13.20 -16.33
CA ALA A 338 -14.19 12.84 -15.14
C ALA A 338 -13.85 11.33 -15.07
N LEU A 339 -14.77 10.47 -15.54
CA LEU A 339 -14.57 9.03 -15.66
C LEU A 339 -13.47 8.69 -16.68
N LEU A 340 -13.51 9.34 -17.85
CA LEU A 340 -12.58 9.17 -19.00
C LEU A 340 -11.31 10.05 -18.93
N SER A 341 -11.24 11.00 -18.00
CA SER A 341 -10.11 11.94 -17.82
C SER A 341 -9.76 12.02 -16.33
N PRO A 342 -9.26 10.92 -15.75
CA PRO A 342 -8.97 10.88 -14.32
C PRO A 342 -7.86 11.87 -13.93
N LYS A 343 -8.00 12.44 -12.72
CA LYS A 343 -6.87 13.09 -12.03
C LYS A 343 -5.91 12.09 -11.39
N ASP A 344 -6.36 10.85 -11.18
CA ASP A 344 -5.56 9.75 -10.67
C ASP A 344 -5.81 8.51 -11.54
N MET A 345 -4.78 8.10 -12.30
CA MET A 345 -4.84 6.89 -13.13
C MET A 345 -4.95 5.60 -12.30
N GLN A 346 -4.60 5.63 -11.01
CA GLN A 346 -4.53 4.48 -10.11
C GLN A 346 -5.85 4.16 -9.42
N ASP A 347 -6.87 5.01 -9.55
CA ASP A 347 -8.23 4.80 -9.03
C ASP A 347 -8.90 3.54 -9.62
N VAL A 348 -8.80 2.43 -8.85
CA VAL A 348 -9.38 1.12 -9.21
C VAL A 348 -10.91 1.12 -9.21
N PRO A 349 -11.63 1.68 -8.20
CA PRO A 349 -13.09 1.81 -8.26
C PRO A 349 -13.59 2.53 -9.51
N ARG A 350 -12.95 3.63 -9.92
CA ARG A 350 -13.25 4.33 -11.18
C ARG A 350 -12.93 3.48 -12.41
N ALA A 351 -11.80 2.78 -12.41
CA ALA A 351 -11.43 1.88 -13.51
C ALA A 351 -12.49 0.77 -13.70
N ILE A 352 -12.91 0.13 -12.60
CA ILE A 352 -14.01 -0.86 -12.60
C ILE A 352 -15.31 -0.21 -13.12
N LYS A 353 -15.73 0.94 -12.58
CA LYS A 353 -16.95 1.64 -13.04
C LYS A 353 -16.89 1.99 -14.53
N LEU A 354 -15.74 2.38 -15.07
CA LEU A 354 -15.56 2.63 -16.50
C LEU A 354 -15.70 1.35 -17.34
N LEU A 355 -15.05 0.26 -16.96
CA LEU A 355 -15.13 -1.00 -17.72
C LEU A 355 -16.53 -1.63 -17.63
N SER A 356 -17.20 -1.58 -16.48
CA SER A 356 -18.60 -2.01 -16.31
C SER A 356 -19.53 -1.21 -17.21
N LEU A 357 -19.47 0.13 -17.18
CA LEU A 357 -20.31 0.98 -18.02
C LEU A 357 -20.00 0.82 -19.52
N THR A 358 -18.73 0.58 -19.88
CA THR A 358 -18.35 0.22 -21.26
C THR A 358 -18.95 -1.14 -21.65
N ALA A 359 -19.02 -2.10 -20.72
CA ALA A 359 -19.67 -3.38 -20.93
C ALA A 359 -21.21 -3.30 -20.99
N ASP A 360 -21.82 -2.31 -20.35
CA ASP A 360 -23.26 -2.06 -20.41
C ASP A 360 -23.73 -1.47 -21.76
N LEU A 361 -22.83 -0.87 -22.56
CA LEU A 361 -23.16 -0.37 -23.91
C LEU A 361 -23.75 -1.45 -24.82
N ARG A 362 -23.42 -2.73 -24.58
CA ARG A 362 -23.98 -3.89 -25.31
C ARG A 362 -25.47 -4.15 -25.03
N LYS A 363 -26.05 -3.46 -24.05
CA LYS A 363 -27.45 -3.55 -23.62
C LYS A 363 -28.34 -2.43 -24.18
N LEU A 364 -27.76 -1.44 -24.86
CA LEU A 364 -28.51 -0.39 -25.55
C LEU A 364 -29.47 -1.00 -26.58
N ASP A 365 -30.69 -0.47 -26.69
CA ASP A 365 -31.57 -0.79 -27.79
C ASP A 365 -30.97 -0.25 -29.11
N THR A 366 -31.07 -1.06 -30.17
CA THR A 366 -30.53 -0.78 -31.50
C THR A 366 -31.62 -0.54 -32.54
N SER A 367 -32.88 -0.43 -32.10
CA SER A 367 -34.07 -0.25 -32.96
C SER A 367 -33.97 0.95 -33.91
N ASP A 368 -33.48 2.09 -33.41
CA ASP A 368 -33.36 3.36 -34.13
C ASP A 368 -31.96 3.60 -34.74
N PHE A 369 -31.01 2.66 -34.65
CA PHE A 369 -29.62 2.88 -35.06
C PHE A 369 -29.41 2.83 -36.58
N ASP A 370 -28.59 3.75 -37.10
CA ASP A 370 -28.15 3.72 -38.50
C ASP A 370 -27.13 2.58 -38.80
N PRO A 371 -26.86 2.20 -40.07
CA PRO A 371 -25.95 1.10 -40.40
C PRO A 371 -24.50 1.26 -39.88
N SER A 372 -24.01 2.49 -39.74
CA SER A 372 -22.70 2.81 -39.15
C SER A 372 -22.74 2.72 -37.63
N GLU A 373 -23.83 3.16 -37.00
CA GLU A 373 -24.08 2.97 -35.57
C GLU A 373 -24.23 1.48 -35.21
N ILE A 374 -24.92 0.68 -36.02
CA ILE A 374 -25.02 -0.78 -35.85
C ILE A 374 -23.64 -1.44 -35.93
N SER A 375 -22.79 -1.02 -36.89
CA SER A 375 -21.40 -1.52 -36.98
C SER A 375 -20.58 -1.14 -35.74
N THR A 376 -20.74 0.10 -35.27
CA THR A 376 -20.06 0.62 -34.07
C THR A 376 -20.54 -0.10 -32.80
N HIS A 377 -21.84 -0.31 -32.66
CA HIS A 377 -22.45 -1.04 -31.55
C HIS A 377 -22.05 -2.51 -31.54
N ARG A 378 -21.87 -3.16 -32.70
CA ARG A 378 -21.33 -4.53 -32.77
C ARG A 378 -19.92 -4.59 -32.19
N ALA A 379 -19.04 -3.65 -32.54
CA ALA A 379 -17.68 -3.59 -32.01
C ALA A 379 -17.67 -3.30 -30.49
N LEU A 380 -18.47 -2.35 -30.03
CA LEU A 380 -18.67 -2.05 -28.60
C LEU A 380 -19.31 -3.22 -27.85
N SER A 381 -20.19 -4.00 -28.47
CA SER A 381 -20.80 -5.19 -27.88
C SER A 381 -19.81 -6.33 -27.72
N LEU A 382 -18.93 -6.54 -28.70
CA LEU A 382 -17.84 -7.52 -28.60
C LEU A 382 -16.81 -7.11 -27.54
N LEU A 383 -16.47 -5.82 -27.45
CA LEU A 383 -15.70 -5.28 -26.33
C LEU A 383 -16.42 -5.51 -25.00
N GLY A 384 -17.73 -5.25 -24.94
CA GLY A 384 -18.50 -5.38 -23.72
C GLY A 384 -18.58 -6.81 -23.20
N GLU A 385 -18.84 -7.79 -24.07
CA GLU A 385 -18.79 -9.22 -23.73
C GLU A 385 -17.40 -9.67 -23.25
N MET A 386 -16.32 -9.04 -23.74
CA MET A 386 -14.95 -9.26 -23.31
C MET A 386 -14.68 -8.65 -21.91
N LEU A 387 -15.07 -7.40 -21.69
CA LEU A 387 -14.85 -6.68 -20.42
C LEU A 387 -15.70 -7.24 -19.27
N ASP A 388 -16.96 -7.58 -19.54
CA ASP A 388 -17.87 -8.24 -18.61
C ASP A 388 -17.26 -9.57 -18.09
N ALA A 389 -16.76 -10.38 -19.02
CA ALA A 389 -16.13 -11.66 -18.72
C ALA A 389 -14.81 -11.53 -17.93
N LEU A 390 -14.10 -10.40 -18.08
CA LEU A 390 -12.92 -9.99 -17.32
C LEU A 390 -13.26 -9.49 -15.91
N LEU A 391 -14.36 -8.76 -15.72
CA LEU A 391 -14.71 -8.08 -14.46
C LEU A 391 -15.44 -8.99 -13.47
N GLU A 392 -16.49 -9.67 -13.95
CA GLU A 392 -17.42 -10.45 -13.14
C GLU A 392 -16.75 -11.43 -12.15
N PRO A 393 -15.66 -12.14 -12.52
CA PRO A 393 -14.93 -13.06 -11.63
C PRO A 393 -14.39 -12.45 -10.33
N PHE A 394 -14.37 -11.12 -10.24
CA PHE A 394 -13.66 -10.38 -9.20
C PHE A 394 -14.50 -9.32 -8.50
N ILE A 395 -15.61 -8.88 -9.12
CA ILE A 395 -16.54 -7.91 -8.55
C ILE A 395 -17.78 -8.55 -7.94
N ASN A 396 -18.20 -9.74 -8.40
CA ASN A 396 -19.35 -10.45 -7.87
C ASN A 396 -18.94 -11.47 -6.78
N PRO A 397 -19.21 -11.22 -5.48
CA PRO A 397 -18.83 -12.11 -4.39
C PRO A 397 -19.70 -13.38 -4.28
N GLU A 398 -20.85 -13.41 -4.96
CA GLU A 398 -21.77 -14.55 -5.01
C GLU A 398 -21.46 -15.50 -6.17
N SER A 399 -20.54 -15.12 -7.06
CA SER A 399 -20.08 -15.98 -8.15
C SER A 399 -19.33 -17.19 -7.59
N SER A 400 -19.74 -18.41 -7.97
CA SER A 400 -18.98 -19.61 -7.64
C SER A 400 -17.65 -19.62 -8.38
N ILE A 401 -16.63 -20.26 -7.80
CA ILE A 401 -15.31 -20.39 -8.43
C ILE A 401 -15.39 -20.99 -9.85
N SER A 402 -16.35 -21.88 -10.12
CA SER A 402 -16.65 -22.40 -11.46
C SER A 402 -17.08 -21.32 -12.46
N GLN A 403 -17.98 -20.43 -12.06
CA GLN A 403 -18.45 -19.32 -12.91
C GLN A 403 -17.34 -18.30 -13.16
N GLN A 404 -16.59 -17.94 -12.12
CA GLN A 404 -15.40 -17.08 -12.20
C GLN A 404 -14.44 -17.60 -13.28
N ILE A 405 -14.14 -18.89 -13.25
CA ILE A 405 -13.13 -19.53 -14.12
C ILE A 405 -13.63 -19.69 -15.56
N THR A 406 -14.88 -20.13 -15.77
CA THR A 406 -15.51 -20.16 -17.11
C THR A 406 -15.49 -18.77 -17.77
N SER A 407 -15.78 -17.73 -16.99
CA SER A 407 -15.79 -16.33 -17.44
C SER A 407 -14.39 -15.82 -17.81
N LEU A 408 -13.36 -16.13 -17.02
CA LEU A 408 -11.98 -15.79 -17.38
C LEU A 408 -11.54 -16.49 -18.67
N ILE A 409 -11.89 -17.76 -18.85
CA ILE A 409 -11.54 -18.52 -20.06
C ILE A 409 -12.26 -17.92 -21.30
N LYS A 410 -13.54 -17.55 -21.17
CA LYS A 410 -14.27 -16.77 -22.20
C LYS A 410 -13.53 -15.48 -22.55
N PHE A 411 -13.08 -14.71 -21.56
CA PHE A 411 -12.34 -13.48 -21.77
C PHE A 411 -11.02 -13.71 -22.55
N SER A 412 -10.17 -14.66 -22.12
CA SER A 412 -8.90 -15.00 -22.80
C SER A 412 -9.11 -15.33 -24.27
N HIS A 413 -10.12 -16.13 -24.58
CA HIS A 413 -10.40 -16.57 -25.94
C HIS A 413 -10.91 -15.42 -26.83
N ILE A 414 -11.79 -14.54 -26.34
CA ILE A 414 -12.20 -13.34 -27.10
C ILE A 414 -11.00 -12.42 -27.34
N ALA A 415 -10.19 -12.13 -26.31
CA ALA A 415 -9.00 -11.30 -26.44
C ALA A 415 -7.97 -11.90 -27.41
N CYS A 416 -7.79 -13.23 -27.41
CA CYS A 416 -6.93 -13.94 -28.35
C CYS A 416 -7.42 -13.82 -29.80
N ALA A 417 -8.72 -13.93 -30.05
CA ALA A 417 -9.26 -13.79 -31.40
C ALA A 417 -9.12 -12.36 -31.95
N LEU A 418 -9.30 -11.35 -31.10
CA LEU A 418 -9.07 -9.94 -31.44
C LEU A 418 -7.59 -9.66 -31.74
N PHE A 419 -6.68 -10.13 -30.89
CA PHE A 419 -5.24 -9.99 -31.10
C PHE A 419 -4.73 -10.78 -32.33
N LEU A 420 -5.31 -11.93 -32.65
CA LEU A 420 -5.00 -12.66 -33.88
C LEU A 420 -5.35 -11.85 -35.15
N LYS A 421 -6.47 -11.12 -35.12
CA LYS A 421 -6.96 -10.34 -36.27
C LYS A 421 -6.28 -8.97 -36.42
N HIS A 422 -6.00 -8.27 -35.31
CA HIS A 422 -5.56 -6.86 -35.31
C HIS A 422 -4.21 -6.61 -34.60
N GLU A 423 -3.57 -7.64 -34.05
CA GLU A 423 -2.25 -7.56 -33.38
C GLU A 423 -2.13 -6.39 -32.39
N THR A 424 -1.09 -5.56 -32.53
CA THR A 424 -0.81 -4.38 -31.71
C THR A 424 -1.88 -3.31 -31.78
N ASP A 425 -2.61 -3.21 -32.89
CA ASP A 425 -3.66 -2.20 -33.08
C ASP A 425 -4.88 -2.48 -32.19
N PHE A 426 -5.21 -3.75 -31.96
CA PHE A 426 -6.17 -4.11 -30.91
C PHE A 426 -5.60 -3.75 -29.54
N MET A 427 -4.37 -4.17 -29.21
CA MET A 427 -3.84 -4.01 -27.85
C MET A 427 -2.30 -4.09 -27.81
N PRO A 428 -1.62 -3.29 -26.96
CA PRO A 428 -0.15 -3.35 -26.82
C PRO A 428 0.32 -4.74 -26.40
N LEU A 429 1.46 -5.19 -26.96
CA LEU A 429 1.99 -6.54 -26.75
C LEU A 429 2.11 -6.91 -25.27
N HIS A 430 2.64 -6.00 -24.45
CA HIS A 430 2.82 -6.22 -23.01
C HIS A 430 1.50 -6.26 -22.27
N LEU A 431 0.48 -5.50 -22.67
CA LEU A 431 -0.85 -5.55 -22.05
C LEU A 431 -1.60 -6.83 -22.44
N TYR A 432 -1.57 -7.23 -23.71
CA TYR A 432 -2.09 -8.53 -24.14
C TYR A 432 -1.37 -9.69 -23.45
N SER A 433 -0.04 -9.64 -23.36
CA SER A 433 0.76 -10.68 -22.71
C SER A 433 0.46 -10.76 -21.22
N ASP A 434 0.38 -9.63 -20.51
CA ASP A 434 0.01 -9.62 -19.10
C ASP A 434 -1.46 -10.03 -18.90
N LEU A 435 -2.33 -9.90 -19.91
CA LEU A 435 -3.72 -10.40 -19.93
C LEU A 435 -3.89 -11.89 -20.31
N GLN A 436 -2.90 -12.48 -20.98
CA GLN A 436 -2.90 -13.91 -21.26
C GLN A 436 -2.08 -14.68 -20.24
N CYS A 437 -1.13 -14.01 -19.58
CA CYS A 437 -0.80 -14.28 -18.20
C CYS A 437 -2.11 -14.21 -17.38
N MET A 438 -2.86 -13.11 -17.41
CA MET A 438 -4.01 -12.88 -16.51
C MET A 438 -4.93 -14.04 -16.25
N VAL A 439 -5.67 -14.45 -17.27
CA VAL A 439 -6.83 -15.36 -17.13
C VAL A 439 -6.45 -16.62 -16.40
N ARG A 440 -5.18 -16.90 -16.56
CA ARG A 440 -4.57 -18.16 -16.60
C ARG A 440 -4.54 -18.62 -15.12
N THR A 441 -3.69 -18.18 -14.17
CA THR A 441 -3.71 -18.59 -12.72
C THR A 441 -4.55 -17.72 -11.77
N ALA A 442 -5.76 -17.44 -12.20
CA ALA A 442 -6.87 -17.91 -11.37
C ALA A 442 -6.90 -19.46 -11.26
N ILE A 443 -6.49 -20.15 -12.32
CA ILE A 443 -6.66 -21.58 -12.60
C ILE A 443 -5.46 -22.52 -12.27
N TYR A 444 -4.13 -22.20 -12.33
CA TYR A 444 -3.06 -23.08 -11.73
C TYR A 444 -3.38 -23.20 -10.24
N ARG A 445 -3.75 -22.08 -9.61
CA ARG A 445 -4.08 -21.90 -8.21
C ARG A 445 -5.23 -22.83 -7.85
N LEU A 446 -6.19 -22.96 -8.75
CA LEU A 446 -7.33 -23.86 -8.63
C LEU A 446 -6.93 -25.33 -8.85
N ALA A 447 -6.26 -25.67 -9.95
CA ALA A 447 -5.73 -27.01 -10.24
C ALA A 447 -4.81 -27.52 -9.14
N HIS A 448 -3.89 -26.68 -8.68
CA HIS A 448 -2.97 -26.92 -7.59
C HIS A 448 -3.69 -27.09 -6.26
N SER A 449 -4.73 -26.29 -5.96
CA SER A 449 -5.59 -26.57 -4.80
C SER A 449 -6.34 -27.89 -4.95
N LEU A 450 -6.87 -28.27 -6.12
CA LEU A 450 -7.49 -29.59 -6.35
C LEU A 450 -6.50 -30.73 -6.03
N ILE A 451 -5.21 -30.54 -6.31
CA ILE A 451 -4.16 -31.54 -6.06
C ILE A 451 -3.74 -31.60 -4.58
N LEU A 452 -3.70 -30.45 -3.89
CA LEU A 452 -3.31 -30.38 -2.47
C LEU A 452 -4.44 -30.77 -1.52
N ASP A 453 -5.64 -30.21 -1.75
CA ASP A 453 -6.70 -30.06 -0.76
C ASP A 453 -8.00 -29.58 -1.45
N PRO A 454 -8.85 -30.48 -1.97
CA PRO A 454 -10.07 -30.09 -2.70
C PRO A 454 -11.07 -29.23 -1.90
N GLU A 455 -11.15 -29.38 -0.58
CA GLU A 455 -12.05 -28.57 0.26
C GLU A 455 -11.49 -27.15 0.55
N ARG A 456 -10.23 -26.88 0.17
CA ARG A 456 -9.62 -25.54 0.26
C ARG A 456 -10.45 -24.51 -0.48
N LYS A 457 -10.54 -23.29 0.06
CA LYS A 457 -11.06 -22.15 -0.69
C LYS A 457 -9.96 -21.56 -1.58
N VAL A 458 -10.31 -21.16 -2.79
CA VAL A 458 -9.43 -20.34 -3.66
C VAL A 458 -10.05 -18.96 -3.81
N LEU A 459 -9.31 -17.97 -3.34
CA LEU A 459 -9.71 -16.57 -3.38
C LEU A 459 -8.94 -15.90 -4.52
N LEU A 460 -9.59 -15.74 -5.67
CA LEU A 460 -8.96 -15.13 -6.85
C LEU A 460 -8.53 -13.69 -6.58
N CYS A 461 -9.31 -12.96 -5.79
CA CYS A 461 -8.99 -11.61 -5.33
C CYS A 461 -7.71 -11.51 -4.48
N LEU A 462 -7.15 -12.62 -3.97
CA LEU A 462 -5.88 -12.68 -3.24
C LEU A 462 -4.68 -13.15 -4.09
N LEU A 463 -4.75 -12.94 -5.41
CA LEU A 463 -3.65 -13.25 -6.33
C LEU A 463 -2.77 -12.03 -6.63
N GLY A 464 -3.37 -10.86 -6.90
CA GLY A 464 -2.72 -9.55 -6.99
C GLY A 464 -2.16 -9.02 -5.65
N ASP A 465 -1.67 -7.77 -5.62
CA ASP A 465 -1.12 -7.18 -4.37
C ASP A 465 -2.09 -7.15 -3.21
N ASP A 466 -3.33 -6.69 -3.40
CA ASP A 466 -4.14 -5.83 -2.50
C ASP A 466 -3.95 -6.02 -1.00
N VAL A 467 -3.74 -7.25 -0.53
CA VAL A 467 -3.33 -7.56 0.85
C VAL A 467 -2.14 -6.69 1.31
N LEU A 468 -1.28 -6.33 0.35
CA LEU A 468 -0.30 -5.27 0.38
C LEU A 468 -0.90 -3.87 0.27
N GLU A 469 -1.54 -3.45 -0.84
CA GLU A 469 -1.84 -2.03 -1.07
C GLU A 469 -2.62 -1.46 0.13
N VAL A 470 -3.37 -2.34 0.81
CA VAL A 470 -4.02 -2.09 2.10
C VAL A 470 -3.06 -2.10 3.31
N LEU A 471 -2.09 -3.02 3.47
CA LEU A 471 -1.01 -2.88 4.46
C LEU A 471 -0.17 -1.60 4.25
N PHE A 472 -0.07 -1.15 3.00
CA PHE A 472 0.63 0.04 2.62
C PHE A 472 -0.16 1.30 3.00
N GLY A 473 -1.43 1.36 2.61
CA GLY A 473 -2.37 2.39 3.05
C GLY A 473 -2.43 2.51 4.56
N ARG A 474 -2.46 1.38 5.30
CA ARG A 474 -2.35 1.35 6.77
C ARG A 474 -1.05 1.99 7.27
N THR A 475 0.09 1.67 6.67
CA THR A 475 1.40 2.22 7.06
C THR A 475 1.47 3.74 6.89
N LYS A 476 0.84 4.26 5.83
CA LYS A 476 0.66 5.70 5.62
C LYS A 476 -0.31 6.30 6.66
N MET A 477 -1.46 5.66 6.89
CA MET A 477 -2.47 6.10 7.88
C MET A 477 -1.95 6.13 9.33
N ILE A 478 -1.09 5.19 9.73
CA ILE A 478 -0.49 5.13 11.08
C ILE A 478 0.34 6.38 11.40
N GLY A 479 0.84 7.10 10.39
CA GLY A 479 1.55 8.37 10.58
C GLY A 479 0.67 9.59 10.79
N GLY A 480 -0.66 9.48 10.65
CA GLY A 480 -1.59 10.60 10.71
C GLY A 480 -1.22 11.70 9.70
N HIS A 481 -0.62 12.78 10.19
CA HIS A 481 -0.16 13.90 9.36
C HIS A 481 1.16 13.65 8.61
N SER A 482 1.87 12.55 8.89
CA SER A 482 3.03 12.09 8.09
C SER A 482 2.74 10.77 7.36
N PRO A 483 1.98 10.82 6.24
CA PRO A 483 1.69 9.65 5.40
C PRO A 483 2.87 9.25 4.49
N ASN A 484 3.89 10.10 4.34
CA ASN A 484 5.17 9.71 3.79
C ASN A 484 6.07 9.29 4.95
N VAL A 485 6.86 8.24 4.78
CA VAL A 485 7.74 7.68 5.82
C VAL A 485 9.17 7.56 5.32
N ASP A 486 10.11 7.38 6.24
CA ASP A 486 11.38 6.74 5.89
C ASP A 486 11.33 5.22 6.14
N VAL A 487 12.46 4.52 5.99
CA VAL A 487 12.51 3.05 6.03
C VAL A 487 12.52 2.52 7.45
N ASP A 488 13.03 3.32 8.38
CA ASP A 488 13.02 3.01 9.80
C ASP A 488 11.64 3.24 10.38
N GLU A 489 10.92 4.27 9.92
CA GLU A 489 9.49 4.45 10.17
C GLU A 489 8.65 3.33 9.54
N LEU A 490 8.86 2.99 8.27
CA LEU A 490 8.19 1.88 7.59
C LEU A 490 8.26 0.59 8.41
N ARG A 491 9.49 0.20 8.77
CA ARG A 491 9.83 -0.99 9.58
C ARG A 491 9.02 -1.07 10.88
N GLN A 492 8.59 0.06 11.43
CA GLN A 492 7.84 0.13 12.68
C GLN A 492 6.31 0.02 12.49
N ARG A 493 5.78 0.19 11.27
CA ARG A 493 4.34 0.39 11.03
C ARG A 493 3.59 -0.81 10.42
N PHE A 494 4.28 -1.83 9.90
CA PHE A 494 3.69 -2.99 9.22
C PHE A 494 2.92 -4.03 10.09
N GLY A 495 2.31 -3.60 11.21
CA GLY A 495 1.97 -4.51 12.31
C GLY A 495 0.57 -5.15 12.39
N SER A 496 -0.41 -4.89 11.51
CA SER A 496 -1.82 -5.24 11.82
C SER A 496 -2.82 -5.41 10.66
N SER A 497 -3.69 -6.45 10.75
CA SER A 497 -5.13 -6.53 10.32
C SER A 497 -5.60 -7.95 9.95
N PRO A 498 -6.94 -8.19 9.84
CA PRO A 498 -7.53 -8.52 8.52
C PRO A 498 -8.97 -7.96 8.28
N ARG A 499 -9.63 -8.42 7.19
CA ARG A 499 -11.09 -8.38 6.90
C ARG A 499 -11.51 -9.77 6.35
N ASN A 500 -12.80 -10.04 6.10
CA ASN A 500 -13.28 -11.37 5.65
C ASN A 500 -14.12 -11.31 4.36
N TRP A 501 -14.10 -12.39 3.56
CA TRP A 501 -15.02 -12.69 2.44
C TRP A 501 -16.08 -13.74 2.84
N ARG A 502 -17.10 -14.01 2.01
CA ARG A 502 -18.29 -14.82 2.41
C ARG A 502 -18.80 -15.93 1.47
N GLY A 503 -18.51 -15.93 0.18
CA GLY A 503 -19.03 -16.94 -0.77
C GLY A 503 -18.47 -18.36 -0.58
N ASP A 504 -19.14 -19.38 -1.15
CA ASP A 504 -18.63 -20.75 -1.20
C ASP A 504 -17.58 -20.90 -2.31
N LEU A 505 -16.33 -20.68 -1.93
CA LEU A 505 -15.18 -20.63 -2.83
C LEU A 505 -14.35 -21.93 -2.79
N ARG A 506 -14.96 -23.03 -2.30
CA ARG A 506 -14.31 -24.35 -2.17
C ARG A 506 -14.03 -24.98 -3.52
N VAL A 507 -12.81 -25.46 -3.65
CA VAL A 507 -12.18 -25.83 -4.93
C VAL A 507 -12.82 -27.07 -5.57
N ILE A 508 -13.27 -28.03 -4.77
CA ILE A 508 -13.98 -29.26 -5.20
C ILE A 508 -15.26 -28.96 -6.01
N THR A 509 -15.84 -27.77 -5.86
CA THR A 509 -17.03 -27.36 -6.64
C THR A 509 -16.72 -27.08 -8.11
N CYS A 510 -15.43 -27.03 -8.50
CA CYS A 510 -14.99 -26.73 -9.85
C CYS A 510 -14.50 -27.94 -10.64
N ASN A 511 -15.17 -28.20 -11.77
CA ASN A 511 -14.66 -29.08 -12.82
C ASN A 511 -13.97 -28.22 -13.90
N LEU A 512 -12.65 -28.12 -13.83
CA LEU A 512 -11.83 -27.31 -14.75
C LEU A 512 -12.07 -27.65 -16.22
N GLN A 513 -12.14 -28.94 -16.57
CA GLN A 513 -12.32 -29.36 -17.97
C GLN A 513 -13.70 -28.96 -18.51
N LYS A 514 -14.73 -28.94 -17.65
CA LYS A 514 -16.05 -28.41 -17.98
C LYS A 514 -15.99 -26.89 -18.17
N CYS A 515 -15.43 -26.16 -17.21
CA CYS A 515 -15.30 -24.70 -17.28
C CYS A 515 -14.52 -24.23 -18.53
N TRP A 516 -13.48 -24.96 -18.92
CA TRP A 516 -12.74 -24.69 -20.15
C TRP A 516 -13.59 -24.88 -21.41
N LYS A 517 -14.26 -26.03 -21.54
CA LYS A 517 -15.15 -26.30 -22.69
C LYS A 517 -16.29 -25.28 -22.78
N GLU A 518 -16.88 -24.89 -21.65
CA GLU A 518 -17.93 -23.87 -21.59
C GLU A 518 -17.41 -22.47 -21.92
N GLY A 519 -16.22 -22.09 -21.44
CA GLY A 519 -15.60 -20.79 -21.72
C GLY A 519 -15.21 -20.62 -23.20
N VAL A 520 -14.62 -21.67 -23.80
CA VAL A 520 -14.35 -21.73 -25.25
C VAL A 520 -15.65 -21.60 -26.04
N ALA A 521 -16.68 -22.39 -25.73
CA ALA A 521 -17.94 -22.37 -26.46
C ALA A 521 -18.68 -21.02 -26.36
N GLN A 522 -18.62 -20.36 -25.19
CA GLN A 522 -19.17 -19.01 -25.01
C GLN A 522 -18.39 -17.96 -25.81
N ALA A 523 -17.05 -18.05 -25.85
CA ALA A 523 -16.23 -17.15 -26.67
C ALA A 523 -16.50 -17.34 -28.17
N GLU A 524 -16.54 -18.58 -28.66
CA GLU A 524 -16.83 -18.87 -30.07
C GLU A 524 -18.25 -18.44 -30.45
N ALA A 525 -19.25 -18.60 -29.58
CA ALA A 525 -20.62 -18.11 -29.82
C ALA A 525 -20.70 -16.57 -29.90
N VAL A 526 -19.99 -15.85 -29.01
CA VAL A 526 -19.90 -14.38 -29.05
C VAL A 526 -19.19 -13.90 -30.32
N LEU A 527 -18.07 -14.53 -30.69
CA LEU A 527 -17.31 -14.21 -31.90
C LEU A 527 -18.13 -14.48 -33.17
N ALA A 528 -18.83 -15.62 -33.25
CA ALA A 528 -19.73 -15.93 -34.36
C ALA A 528 -20.88 -14.91 -34.48
N LYS A 529 -21.50 -14.49 -33.37
CA LYS A 529 -22.51 -13.41 -33.35
C LYS A 529 -21.95 -12.08 -33.84
N ALA A 530 -20.66 -11.80 -33.60
CA ALA A 530 -19.95 -10.63 -34.11
C ALA A 530 -19.44 -10.79 -35.55
N GLY A 531 -19.66 -11.93 -36.23
CA GLY A 531 -19.21 -12.18 -37.60
C GLY A 531 -17.75 -12.62 -37.74
N TYR A 532 -17.08 -12.99 -36.65
CA TYR A 532 -15.71 -13.49 -36.68
C TYR A 532 -15.72 -14.99 -37.07
N VAL A 533 -15.15 -15.30 -38.23
CA VAL A 533 -15.07 -16.67 -38.79
C VAL A 533 -14.02 -17.55 -38.08
N LEU A 534 -13.17 -16.96 -37.23
CA LEU A 534 -12.13 -17.65 -36.49
C LEU A 534 -12.71 -18.55 -35.39
N LYS A 535 -12.79 -19.86 -35.67
CA LYS A 535 -12.97 -20.89 -34.64
C LYS A 535 -11.65 -21.13 -33.91
N ILE A 536 -11.63 -20.80 -32.63
CA ILE A 536 -10.49 -20.93 -31.73
C ILE A 536 -10.11 -22.40 -31.53
N SER A 537 -11.11 -23.27 -31.43
CA SER A 537 -10.99 -24.73 -31.34
C SER A 537 -10.38 -25.38 -32.59
N GLU A 538 -10.43 -24.72 -33.76
CA GLU A 538 -9.77 -25.18 -34.98
C GLU A 538 -8.36 -24.62 -35.11
N HIS A 539 -8.13 -23.35 -34.71
CA HIS A 539 -6.77 -22.79 -34.66
C HIS A 539 -5.87 -23.55 -33.67
N PHE A 540 -6.32 -23.80 -32.44
CA PHE A 540 -5.51 -24.53 -31.46
C PHE A 540 -5.59 -26.06 -31.60
N ARG A 541 -5.97 -26.60 -32.76
CA ARG A 541 -6.03 -28.07 -32.99
C ARG A 541 -4.65 -28.72 -33.12
N ASP A 542 -3.71 -28.05 -33.78
CA ASP A 542 -2.35 -28.52 -34.06
C ASP A 542 -1.29 -27.74 -33.24
N TRP A 543 -1.71 -27.17 -32.12
CA TRP A 543 -1.02 -26.09 -31.42
C TRP A 543 0.45 -26.41 -31.06
N ARG A 544 0.74 -27.64 -30.59
CA ARG A 544 2.10 -28.13 -30.30
C ARG A 544 3.01 -28.15 -31.54
N VAL A 545 2.46 -28.46 -32.71
CA VAL A 545 3.22 -28.58 -33.97
C VAL A 545 3.60 -27.20 -34.51
N ARG A 546 2.72 -26.21 -34.35
CA ARG A 546 2.96 -24.82 -34.77
C ARG A 546 3.62 -23.95 -33.70
N GLY A 547 3.81 -24.47 -32.48
CA GLY A 547 4.33 -23.71 -31.35
C GLY A 547 3.45 -22.52 -30.97
N VAL A 548 2.13 -22.64 -31.09
CA VAL A 548 1.16 -21.57 -30.77
C VAL A 548 0.41 -21.88 -29.48
N ASP A 549 0.20 -20.89 -28.63
CA ASP A 549 -0.68 -20.99 -27.45
C ASP A 549 -1.39 -19.64 -27.18
N LEU A 550 -2.07 -19.47 -26.04
CA LEU A 550 -2.76 -18.22 -25.72
C LEU A 550 -1.82 -17.06 -25.37
N LEU A 551 -0.58 -17.33 -24.94
CA LEU A 551 0.48 -16.34 -24.77
C LEU A 551 1.21 -16.07 -26.09
N GLN A 552 1.34 -17.09 -26.96
CA GLN A 552 1.97 -17.01 -28.28
C GLN A 552 0.96 -17.36 -29.40
N PRO A 553 -0.07 -16.53 -29.65
CA PRO A 553 -1.15 -16.88 -30.58
C PRO A 553 -0.70 -17.08 -32.03
N LYS A 554 0.43 -16.45 -32.42
CA LYS A 554 1.12 -16.62 -33.72
C LYS A 554 2.45 -17.39 -33.61
N GLY A 555 2.81 -17.85 -32.42
CA GLY A 555 4.04 -18.59 -32.12
C GLY A 555 5.31 -17.74 -32.02
N GLY A 556 6.41 -18.38 -31.64
CA GLY A 556 7.76 -17.78 -31.65
C GLY A 556 8.15 -17.10 -30.34
N LYS A 557 8.06 -15.77 -30.28
CA LYS A 557 8.42 -14.98 -29.08
C LYS A 557 7.16 -14.63 -28.27
N TYR A 558 7.28 -14.64 -26.95
CA TYR A 558 6.23 -14.11 -26.07
C TYR A 558 6.08 -12.59 -26.30
N PRO A 559 4.87 -12.08 -26.59
CA PRO A 559 4.63 -10.66 -26.88
C PRO A 559 5.16 -9.71 -25.81
N GLY A 560 4.97 -10.05 -24.52
CA GLY A 560 5.43 -9.23 -23.40
C GLY A 560 6.94 -9.19 -23.19
N ILE A 561 7.72 -9.91 -23.99
CA ILE A 561 9.20 -9.85 -24.00
C ILE A 561 9.71 -9.03 -25.21
N SER A 562 8.82 -8.42 -26.01
CA SER A 562 9.26 -7.49 -27.07
C SER A 562 9.89 -6.23 -26.47
N LEU A 563 10.89 -5.69 -27.18
CA LEU A 563 11.58 -4.43 -26.88
C LEU A 563 10.76 -3.19 -27.29
N GLU A 564 9.61 -3.39 -27.95
CA GLU A 564 8.69 -2.31 -28.33
C GLU A 564 8.22 -1.47 -27.14
N VAL A 565 7.94 -0.18 -27.39
CA VAL A 565 7.44 0.75 -26.37
C VAL A 565 5.99 0.42 -26.01
N ASP A 566 5.74 0.05 -24.75
CA ASP A 566 4.38 -0.22 -24.25
C ASP A 566 3.54 1.06 -24.19
N ARG A 567 2.80 1.34 -25.26
CA ARG A 567 1.87 2.50 -25.35
C ARG A 567 0.78 2.50 -24.25
N SER A 568 0.54 1.39 -23.53
CA SER A 568 -0.35 1.42 -22.34
C SER A 568 0.25 2.17 -21.15
N LEU A 569 1.57 2.41 -21.13
CA LEU A 569 2.25 3.20 -20.10
C LEU A 569 2.23 4.72 -20.36
N GLY A 570 1.82 5.17 -21.56
CA GLY A 570 1.73 6.58 -21.95
C GLY A 570 3.06 7.18 -22.38
N ASP A 571 3.22 8.51 -22.26
CA ASP A 571 4.39 9.29 -22.70
C ASP A 571 5.66 9.06 -21.84
N PHE A 572 5.95 7.81 -21.49
CA PHE A 572 7.14 7.43 -20.75
C PHE A 572 8.33 7.39 -21.71
N VAL A 573 9.12 8.46 -21.74
CA VAL A 573 10.40 8.48 -22.46
C VAL A 573 11.26 7.34 -21.92
N PRO A 574 11.66 6.35 -22.75
CA PRO A 574 12.54 5.28 -22.29
C PRO A 574 13.86 5.91 -21.83
N ALA A 575 14.34 5.50 -20.66
CA ALA A 575 15.63 5.96 -20.18
C ALA A 575 16.73 5.49 -21.14
N GLU A 576 17.62 6.39 -21.57
CA GLU A 576 18.76 6.07 -22.43
C GLU A 576 19.71 5.12 -21.70
N GLY A 577 19.47 3.82 -21.88
CA GLY A 577 20.21 2.72 -21.28
C GLY A 577 20.31 1.58 -22.28
N HIS A 578 21.47 0.91 -22.28
CA HIS A 578 21.81 -0.07 -23.31
C HIS A 578 20.74 -1.16 -23.46
N GLU A 579 20.37 -1.44 -24.71
CA GLU A 579 19.50 -2.56 -25.08
C GLU A 579 20.22 -3.89 -24.86
N GLU A 580 20.22 -4.38 -23.61
CA GLU A 580 20.57 -5.77 -23.31
C GLU A 580 19.55 -6.69 -23.99
N ILE A 581 19.90 -7.19 -25.17
CA ILE A 581 19.21 -8.29 -25.83
C ILE A 581 19.14 -9.44 -24.83
N ILE A 582 17.92 -9.85 -24.47
CA ILE A 582 17.68 -10.97 -23.54
C ILE A 582 18.27 -12.24 -24.16
N GLY A 583 19.48 -12.58 -23.75
CA GLY A 583 20.16 -13.81 -24.14
C GLY A 583 19.41 -15.01 -23.56
N PRO A 584 19.18 -16.09 -24.32
CA PRO A 584 18.41 -17.24 -23.84
C PRO A 584 19.09 -17.99 -22.68
N ASP A 585 20.41 -17.81 -22.50
CA ASP A 585 21.25 -18.72 -21.71
C ASP A 585 21.80 -18.16 -20.38
N ASP A 586 21.69 -16.85 -20.07
CA ASP A 586 22.10 -16.37 -18.72
C ASP A 586 21.03 -16.67 -17.67
N LEU A 587 21.09 -17.94 -17.26
CA LEU A 587 20.33 -18.52 -16.16
C LEU A 587 21.24 -18.76 -14.95
N SER A 588 22.38 -18.04 -14.86
CA SER A 588 23.39 -18.19 -13.80
C SER A 588 22.80 -18.10 -12.38
N PHE A 589 21.83 -17.20 -12.20
CA PHE A 589 21.09 -17.03 -10.95
C PHE A 589 20.35 -18.29 -10.46
N ARG A 590 20.00 -19.24 -11.35
CA ARG A 590 19.37 -20.52 -10.96
C ARG A 590 20.32 -21.46 -10.22
N PHE A 591 21.63 -21.24 -10.32
CA PHE A 591 22.66 -21.99 -9.59
C PHE A 591 23.04 -21.34 -8.25
N PHE A 592 22.25 -20.35 -7.78
CA PHE A 592 22.48 -19.69 -6.50
C PHE A 592 22.29 -20.65 -5.31
N ASP A 593 23.40 -21.03 -4.65
CA ASP A 593 23.32 -21.76 -3.38
C ASP A 593 23.25 -20.82 -2.18
N GLY A 594 22.03 -20.55 -1.71
CA GLY A 594 21.76 -19.81 -0.49
C GLY A 594 22.41 -20.35 0.79
N LYS A 595 22.83 -21.63 0.86
CA LYS A 595 23.63 -22.14 2.00
C LYS A 595 25.08 -21.69 1.89
N LYS A 596 25.69 -21.85 0.72
CA LYS A 596 27.04 -21.33 0.46
C LYS A 596 27.10 -19.82 0.66
N ALA A 597 26.14 -19.07 0.12
CA ALA A 597 26.08 -17.61 0.28
C ALA A 597 26.00 -17.18 1.75
N LEU A 598 25.28 -17.93 2.60
CA LEU A 598 25.23 -17.68 4.04
C LEU A 598 26.59 -17.97 4.73
N ALA A 599 27.26 -19.06 4.37
CA ALA A 599 28.60 -19.38 4.89
C ALA A 599 29.67 -18.36 4.42
N ASP A 600 29.56 -17.87 3.18
CA ASP A 600 30.40 -16.80 2.63
C ASP A 600 30.14 -15.48 3.37
N GLU A 601 28.88 -15.15 3.72
CA GLU A 601 28.51 -13.99 4.57
C GLU A 601 29.09 -14.11 6.00
N GLU A 602 28.99 -15.28 6.62
CA GLU A 602 29.54 -15.53 7.96
C GLU A 602 31.07 -15.43 7.97
N THR A 603 31.74 -15.98 6.95
CA THR A 603 33.21 -15.89 6.77
C THR A 603 33.67 -14.44 6.59
N ARG A 604 32.93 -13.64 5.80
CA ARG A 604 33.18 -12.18 5.68
C ARG A 604 33.02 -11.48 7.02
N ARG A 605 31.93 -11.72 7.75
CA ARG A 605 31.71 -11.12 9.08
C ARG A 605 32.81 -11.47 10.08
N MET A 606 33.31 -12.71 10.10
CA MET A 606 34.45 -13.08 10.95
C MET A 606 35.74 -12.37 10.57
N THR A 607 35.94 -12.09 9.27
CA THR A 607 37.10 -11.36 8.76
C THR A 607 37.00 -9.84 9.04
N GLU A 608 35.81 -9.27 8.87
CA GLU A 608 35.53 -7.83 9.03
C GLU A 608 35.38 -7.40 10.49
N ALA A 609 35.07 -8.32 11.42
CA ALA A 609 34.96 -8.04 12.86
C ALA A 609 36.24 -7.49 13.50
N GLY A 610 37.39 -7.55 12.81
CA GLY A 610 38.63 -6.88 13.20
C GLY A 610 38.70 -5.37 12.87
N GLN A 611 37.69 -4.80 12.20
CA GLN A 611 37.66 -3.37 11.80
C GLN A 611 36.34 -2.69 12.22
N GLU A 612 36.33 -2.05 13.39
CA GLU A 612 35.21 -1.17 13.80
C GLU A 612 35.09 0.07 12.89
N LYS A 613 34.21 0.00 11.89
CA LYS A 613 33.73 1.20 11.18
C LYS A 613 32.65 1.89 12.00
N LEU A 614 33.06 2.90 12.77
CA LEU A 614 32.14 3.79 13.47
C LEU A 614 31.24 4.56 12.48
N HIS A 615 29.92 4.48 12.68
CA HIS A 615 28.92 5.24 11.95
C HIS A 615 28.03 5.99 12.95
N SER A 616 28.12 7.33 12.96
CA SER A 616 27.45 8.21 13.93
C SER A 616 26.13 8.78 13.40
N ILE A 617 25.10 8.87 14.25
CA ILE A 617 23.74 9.26 13.86
C ILE A 617 23.21 10.41 14.76
N TRP A 618 23.60 11.65 14.47
CA TRP A 618 22.98 12.89 14.97
C TRP A 618 23.14 14.03 13.95
N MET A 619 22.31 15.07 14.06
CA MET A 619 22.25 16.20 13.12
C MET A 619 21.79 17.46 13.84
N ASP A 620 22.52 18.57 13.64
CA ASP A 620 22.15 19.93 14.01
C ASP A 620 22.03 20.80 12.74
N LEU A 621 21.46 22.00 12.87
CA LEU A 621 21.21 22.94 11.76
C LEU A 621 22.02 24.23 11.96
N GLU A 622 22.67 24.72 10.91
CA GLU A 622 23.34 26.03 10.92
C GLU A 622 22.32 27.18 10.95
N GLU A 623 22.63 28.24 11.70
CA GLU A 623 21.86 29.49 11.70
C GLU A 623 22.17 30.35 10.46
N GLY A 624 21.21 31.22 10.08
CA GLY A 624 21.51 32.39 9.25
C GLY A 624 21.35 32.27 7.72
N LYS A 625 20.96 31.11 7.17
CA LYS A 625 20.61 30.98 5.74
C LYS A 625 19.24 30.33 5.54
N PRO A 626 18.24 31.01 4.98
CA PRO A 626 17.01 30.36 4.55
C PRO A 626 17.33 29.45 3.34
N PRO A 627 17.08 28.12 3.42
CA PRO A 627 17.31 27.24 2.28
C PRO A 627 16.38 27.61 1.13
N GLY A 628 16.95 28.01 -0.01
CA GLY A 628 16.19 28.56 -1.13
C GLY A 628 15.11 27.61 -1.63
N HIS A 629 13.85 28.01 -1.53
CA HIS A 629 12.67 27.21 -1.90
C HIS A 629 12.55 26.98 -3.42
N LYS A 630 13.39 26.09 -3.97
CA LYS A 630 12.89 25.14 -4.97
C LYS A 630 12.12 24.05 -4.20
N LYS A 631 10.91 23.69 -4.66
CA LYS A 631 10.03 22.71 -3.99
C LYS A 631 10.58 21.28 -4.12
N THR A 632 11.67 20.99 -3.41
CA THR A 632 12.32 19.67 -3.38
C THR A 632 11.76 18.85 -2.21
N ILE A 633 10.44 18.62 -2.23
CA ILE A 633 9.80 17.74 -1.24
C ILE A 633 10.17 16.30 -1.62
N LEU A 634 11.10 15.72 -0.86
CA LEU A 634 11.42 14.29 -0.94
C LEU A 634 10.13 13.48 -0.74
N ARG A 635 9.64 12.90 -1.84
CA ARG A 635 8.73 11.76 -1.87
C ARG A 635 9.32 10.66 -2.75
N LEU A 636 10.57 10.39 -2.45
CA LEU A 636 11.14 9.08 -2.66
C LEU A 636 10.22 8.07 -1.89
N PHE A 637 10.11 6.81 -2.37
CA PHE A 637 9.93 5.55 -1.61
C PHE A 637 8.51 4.80 -1.62
N THR A 638 8.41 3.47 -1.95
CA THR A 638 7.15 2.60 -2.16
C THR A 638 6.91 1.40 -1.15
N ASP A 639 6.50 0.12 -1.41
CA ASP A 639 6.23 -0.93 -0.32
C ASP A 639 6.47 -2.48 -0.48
N GLN A 640 7.21 -3.19 0.43
CA GLN A 640 7.45 -4.69 0.53
C GLN A 640 8.28 -5.37 -0.63
N HIS A 641 8.40 -6.66 -1.10
CA HIS A 641 7.71 -7.98 -1.02
C HIS A 641 8.20 -8.92 -2.26
N TRP A 642 7.80 -10.21 -2.55
CA TRP A 642 7.27 -10.93 -3.80
C TRP A 642 6.38 -12.24 -3.48
N ILE A 643 5.14 -12.73 -3.88
CA ILE A 643 4.18 -12.70 -5.07
C ILE A 643 4.75 -12.09 -6.35
N LEU A 644 3.95 -12.07 -7.43
CA LEU A 644 3.33 -10.86 -7.94
C LEU A 644 3.94 -9.57 -7.38
N ILE A 645 4.43 -8.76 -8.30
CA ILE A 645 5.49 -7.78 -8.12
C ILE A 645 5.05 -6.46 -8.78
N MET A 646 3.93 -5.88 -8.33
CA MET A 646 3.32 -4.64 -8.83
C MET A 646 4.07 -3.40 -8.35
N VAL A 647 5.09 -2.97 -9.10
CA VAL A 647 5.53 -1.58 -9.00
C VAL A 647 4.33 -0.67 -9.23
N GLN A 648 4.28 0.43 -8.49
CA GLN A 648 3.35 1.51 -8.79
C GLN A 648 4.07 2.85 -8.70
N VAL A 649 4.34 3.44 -9.87
CA VAL A 649 4.86 4.81 -9.99
C VAL A 649 3.68 5.77 -9.89
N THR A 650 3.56 6.48 -8.76
CA THR A 650 2.55 7.52 -8.57
C THR A 650 3.14 8.91 -8.82
N ILE A 651 2.86 9.45 -10.01
CA ILE A 651 2.96 10.89 -10.28
C ILE A 651 1.55 11.44 -10.15
N ASP A 652 1.29 12.33 -9.18
CA ASP A 652 0.75 13.67 -9.48
C ASP A 652 0.67 14.61 -8.26
N PHE A 653 0.46 15.91 -8.54
CA PHE A 653 0.37 16.99 -7.55
C PHE A 653 -0.98 17.72 -7.62
N PHE A 654 -1.64 17.94 -6.49
CA PHE A 654 -2.51 19.11 -6.32
C PHE A 654 -2.49 19.66 -4.89
N ALA A 655 -2.25 20.97 -4.77
CA ALA A 655 -2.57 21.78 -3.60
C ALA A 655 -2.74 23.24 -4.05
N PHE A 656 -3.97 23.76 -4.00
CA PHE A 656 -4.28 25.15 -4.32
C PHE A 656 -5.09 25.77 -3.19
N ALA A 657 -4.56 26.84 -2.60
CA ALA A 657 -5.28 27.76 -1.73
C ALA A 657 -4.56 29.12 -1.75
N PRO A 658 -4.90 30.04 -2.68
CA PRO A 658 -4.41 31.40 -2.62
C PRO A 658 -5.20 32.17 -1.56
N ILE A 659 -4.54 32.56 -0.46
CA ILE A 659 -5.08 33.56 0.44
C ILE A 659 -4.92 34.93 -0.23
N CYS A 660 -6.00 35.69 -0.35
CA CYS A 660 -5.94 37.05 -0.86
C CYS A 660 -5.09 37.94 0.05
N ILE A 661 -4.12 38.64 -0.54
CA ILE A 661 -3.54 39.86 0.06
C ILE A 661 -4.16 41.05 -0.68
N ASP A 662 -4.65 42.02 0.09
CA ASP A 662 -5.46 43.14 -0.41
C ASP A 662 -4.64 44.15 -1.23
N LYS A 663 -5.30 44.86 -2.16
CA LYS A 663 -4.68 45.88 -3.01
C LYS A 663 -4.78 47.26 -2.36
N LYS A 664 -3.66 47.82 -1.92
CA LYS A 664 -3.45 49.27 -1.82
C LYS A 664 -1.97 49.65 -1.73
N VAL A 665 -1.47 50.25 -2.81
CA VAL A 665 -0.61 51.46 -2.89
C VAL A 665 -0.17 51.59 -4.36
N SER A 666 -0.21 52.80 -4.88
CA SER A 666 0.21 53.14 -6.26
C SER A 666 1.45 54.02 -6.23
N VAL A 667 2.41 53.78 -7.13
CA VAL A 667 3.46 54.68 -7.68
C VAL A 667 4.51 53.78 -8.37
N ALA A 668 5.23 54.15 -9.44
CA ALA A 668 4.93 54.85 -10.70
C ALA A 668 6.25 54.87 -11.52
N ILE A 669 6.19 54.83 -12.87
CA ILE A 669 7.29 55.25 -13.79
C ILE A 669 8.51 54.25 -13.81
N LEU A 670 9.30 53.97 -14.87
CA LEU A 670 9.66 54.60 -16.17
C LEU A 670 10.02 53.52 -17.25
N GLN A 671 9.60 53.69 -18.53
CA GLN A 671 10.21 53.20 -19.81
C GLN A 671 10.49 51.67 -20.06
N CYS A 672 10.59 51.16 -21.30
CA CYS A 672 10.46 51.74 -22.65
C CYS A 672 9.97 50.71 -23.72
N THR A 673 9.26 51.20 -24.77
CA THR A 673 9.09 50.65 -26.16
C THR A 673 8.63 49.18 -26.40
N SER A 674 7.88 48.85 -27.47
CA SER A 674 7.35 49.62 -28.62
C SER A 674 6.17 48.93 -29.34
N LEU A 675 5.10 49.70 -29.68
CA LEU A 675 4.13 49.55 -30.81
C LEU A 675 3.37 48.19 -30.97
N LYS A 676 2.13 48.05 -31.46
CA LYS A 676 0.98 48.88 -31.95
C LYS A 676 -0.21 47.88 -32.10
N CYS A 677 -1.51 48.16 -32.00
CA CYS A 677 -2.38 49.30 -31.63
C CYS A 677 -3.32 48.81 -30.46
N ALA A 678 -4.48 49.33 -30.01
CA ALA A 678 -5.52 50.27 -30.46
C ALA A 678 -6.42 49.83 -31.65
N ALA A 679 -7.73 50.10 -31.74
CA ALA A 679 -8.81 50.44 -30.77
C ALA A 679 -10.19 50.22 -31.53
N SER A 680 -11.43 50.53 -31.07
CA SER A 680 -11.97 51.23 -29.88
C SER A 680 -13.50 50.98 -29.71
N LEU A 681 -14.02 50.97 -28.46
CA LEU A 681 -15.45 51.25 -28.07
C LEU A 681 -16.54 50.24 -28.56
N GLU A 682 -17.78 50.14 -28.07
CA GLU A 682 -18.62 50.76 -26.98
C GLU A 682 -19.57 49.63 -26.43
N ALA A 683 -19.95 49.49 -25.14
CA ALA A 683 -20.95 50.22 -24.32
C ALA A 683 -22.45 50.01 -24.74
N VAL A 684 -23.51 49.98 -23.89
CA VAL A 684 -23.63 50.01 -22.41
C VAL A 684 -25.06 49.62 -21.88
N THR A 685 -25.16 48.84 -20.78
CA THR A 685 -26.36 48.65 -19.88
C THR A 685 -27.67 48.00 -20.45
N LYS A 686 -28.77 47.67 -19.72
CA LYS A 686 -29.23 47.93 -18.31
C LYS A 686 -30.39 47.01 -17.84
N SER A 687 -30.58 46.90 -16.51
CA SER A 687 -31.84 46.61 -15.75
C SER A 687 -32.42 45.17 -15.79
N ARG A 688 -33.01 44.52 -14.74
CA ARG A 688 -33.89 44.87 -13.57
C ARG A 688 -35.34 45.24 -13.94
N ALA A 689 -36.42 44.84 -13.21
CA ALA A 689 -36.59 44.05 -11.97
C ALA A 689 -38.08 43.62 -11.73
N ALA A 690 -38.35 42.93 -10.60
CA ALA A 690 -39.64 42.68 -9.92
C ALA A 690 -40.65 41.72 -10.61
N ALA A 691 -41.43 40.83 -9.96
CA ALA A 691 -41.86 40.54 -8.56
C ALA A 691 -43.21 41.13 -8.08
N ALA A 692 -44.19 40.25 -7.83
CA ALA A 692 -45.38 40.41 -6.96
C ALA A 692 -46.07 39.03 -6.73
N ALA A 693 -46.95 38.88 -5.74
CA ALA A 693 -47.63 37.61 -5.40
C ALA A 693 -49.03 37.75 -4.77
N THR A 694 -49.90 36.74 -4.98
CA THR A 694 -51.21 36.52 -4.31
C THR A 694 -51.47 34.99 -4.35
N THR A 695 -51.66 34.22 -3.27
CA THR A 695 -52.82 34.11 -2.34
C THR A 695 -54.13 33.79 -3.11
N THR A 696 -54.90 32.72 -2.85
CA THR A 696 -55.54 32.33 -1.56
C THR A 696 -55.97 30.85 -1.51
N ARG A 697 -56.26 30.34 -0.30
CA ARG A 697 -56.75 28.97 0.06
C ARG A 697 -58.22 28.69 -0.31
N PHE A 698 -58.64 27.41 -0.19
CA PHE A 698 -59.87 26.81 0.41
C PHE A 698 -60.33 25.56 -0.42
N ARG A 699 -60.89 24.46 0.10
CA ARG A 699 -61.01 23.86 1.46
C ARG A 699 -61.61 22.42 1.36
N HIS A 700 -61.64 21.68 2.49
CA HIS A 700 -62.51 20.51 2.78
C HIS A 700 -62.30 19.20 1.98
N LEU A 701 -62.83 18.03 2.38
CA LEU A 701 -62.81 17.33 3.70
C LEU A 701 -63.31 15.86 3.50
N SER A 702 -63.22 15.03 4.56
CA SER A 702 -64.00 13.78 4.78
C SER A 702 -63.63 12.50 4.00
N PHE A 703 -63.99 11.28 4.45
CA PHE A 703 -63.95 10.61 5.79
C PHE A 703 -64.34 9.11 5.59
N ILE A 704 -64.28 8.28 6.65
CA ILE A 704 -64.83 6.90 6.77
C ILE A 704 -64.03 5.83 5.98
N ILE A 705 -63.30 4.86 6.56
CA ILE A 705 -63.50 3.88 7.67
C ILE A 705 -64.12 2.55 7.22
N ASN A 706 -63.26 1.53 7.10
CA ASN A 706 -63.42 0.17 7.66
C ASN A 706 -62.11 -0.61 7.45
N GLY A 707 -61.65 -1.51 8.33
CA GLY A 707 -62.22 -1.87 9.64
C GLY A 707 -61.92 -3.32 10.04
N SER A 708 -60.70 -3.61 10.50
CA SER A 708 -60.38 -4.86 11.22
C SER A 708 -59.08 -4.68 12.02
N LEU A 709 -59.06 -5.19 13.25
CA LEU A 709 -58.08 -4.81 14.27
C LEU A 709 -57.69 -6.02 15.15
N VAL A 710 -56.43 -6.46 15.04
CA VAL A 710 -55.74 -7.19 16.12
C VAL A 710 -54.31 -6.64 16.24
N LEU A 711 -54.07 -5.98 17.36
CA LEU A 711 -52.81 -5.46 17.91
C LEU A 711 -52.69 -6.03 19.34
N PRO A 712 -51.66 -5.70 20.17
CA PRO A 712 -50.37 -5.05 19.90
C PRO A 712 -49.16 -5.86 20.46
N LEU A 713 -47.96 -5.26 20.41
CA LEU A 713 -47.00 -5.02 21.52
C LEU A 713 -45.56 -4.97 20.97
N ASN A 714 -45.18 -3.95 20.18
CA ASN A 714 -44.96 -2.52 20.52
C ASN A 714 -43.65 -2.23 21.31
N PRO A 715 -42.61 -1.67 20.67
CA PRO A 715 -41.38 -1.18 21.31
C PRO A 715 -41.36 0.36 21.46
N TYR A 716 -40.78 0.88 22.55
CA TYR A 716 -40.32 2.29 22.69
C TYR A 716 -39.06 2.29 23.58
N GLN A 717 -37.92 2.91 23.25
CA GLN A 717 -37.61 4.33 22.96
C GLN A 717 -37.92 5.31 24.09
N SER A 718 -36.94 6.16 24.46
CA SER A 718 -37.20 7.45 25.09
C SER A 718 -36.09 8.49 24.85
N ASN A 719 -36.55 9.75 24.78
CA ASN A 719 -35.85 11.03 25.02
C ASN A 719 -35.00 11.69 23.91
N GLN A 720 -35.66 12.59 23.18
CA GLN A 720 -35.07 13.87 22.75
C GLN A 720 -35.22 14.94 23.84
N ILE A 721 -34.23 15.83 23.96
CA ILE A 721 -34.31 17.19 24.55
C ILE A 721 -33.33 18.06 23.73
N GLY A 722 -33.58 19.32 23.37
CA GLY A 722 -34.81 20.10 23.52
C GLY A 722 -34.62 21.55 23.04
N VAL A 723 -35.46 21.96 22.09
CA VAL A 723 -36.09 23.29 21.90
C VAL A 723 -35.46 24.51 22.62
N CYS A 724 -35.08 25.55 21.86
CA CYS A 724 -35.68 26.89 22.07
C CYS A 724 -35.41 27.94 20.98
N ARG A 725 -36.48 28.66 20.62
CA ARG A 725 -36.45 30.01 20.02
C ARG A 725 -37.51 30.80 20.80
N GLN A 726 -37.19 31.95 21.37
CA GLN A 726 -38.23 32.81 21.97
C GLN A 726 -37.94 34.31 21.81
N LEU A 727 -38.96 34.98 21.28
CA LEU A 727 -39.44 36.35 21.54
C LEU A 727 -38.49 37.42 22.11
N ALA A 728 -38.23 38.41 21.25
CA ALA A 728 -38.51 39.83 21.50
C ALA A 728 -38.21 40.42 22.89
N ALA A 729 -37.02 41.02 23.00
CA ALA A 729 -36.84 42.39 23.46
C ALA A 729 -36.15 43.19 22.34
#